data_AF-A0A1V3I9B8-F1
#
_entry.id   AF-A0A1V3I9B8-F1
#
_cell.length_a   1.000
_cell.length_b   1.000
_cell.length_c   1.000
_cell.angle_alpha   90.00
_cell.angle_beta   90.00
_cell.angle_gamma   90.00
#
_symmetry.space_group_name_H-M   'P 1'
#
loop_
_entity.id
_entity.type
_entity.pdbx_description
1 polymer ?
#
loop_
_entity_poly.entity_id
_entity_poly.type
_entity_poly.pdbx_seq_one_letter_code
_entity_poly.pdbx_strand_id
1 'polypeptide(L)'
;MKKLVFFLLFPCLSYADVIKSGWVDLTLREPSPDAEGFSIYGGAYIENGEVTINKGEKIKFYGKTLIGNHNKRNLGILRVDGEGTILKTYEPLTVGNQGANAELHVTNGAEVIQVSRTHEDNYWGHWRDSGPGEYARIFVDGKNSKLTYKNHIDTYWYSSAHLFNGGTFNLDYKGQMTVFHIENQGRFNAPNGIYLEGWLKIGSDDHQQPGEFNFAKGIKSTRNGVRFIFKKLKEDNITFPLLSCYNCNIEYDAPEKMKIDSSPIPNSPVNGNYVQVNNLEIRQGSLELDNQSTFKKFTTNNLTISPDGTLSLSNTGQTSPYDENNLNHSPFVKENFIHQGTLDLADGSNQPNFTHLVVNNYTSGGTLLIDTVWNKDPITSGSDILHVLGDIDRSQGATTVKTKTGIFGDIEKTDQKQISSLVAIAEKDHNGLAFIGKSATLNAGEAQLVRIGNKYYWTLDALEPEPQPQPEPQPQPEPQPQPEPQPQPEPQPQPEPQPQPEPQPQPKPQPEPQPKQRQEIRSAASSAYIQMPYTNMELAYSTVDTLAKRRGSTAGPKEMPELGAWGRVVSKYLKVEGKERLNHRQNQYFAQVGVDFDINTKNSVTKQTGIYATFGYNHLNFSDRFRAENGRIVTDKHTGKGKTKAGLLGLYQSIFWQNESYLDLVGQVGYLQNEYRPREGSKVTQEGMSALVSTETGKTFHLNENWSFEPQAQLIYQHLYLKDLYDKHLNIRYHNQTGLRGRLGSALNFRDSAYLLALTTNVWHDFLNNRAVKIGNRDYRESYAKTWLDIGLQFQWNATNNLSFYAHTHIEHSLKKLTRQSYQLGAGVQYAW
;
A
#
# COMPACT_ATOMS: atom_id res chain seq x y z
N MET A 1 53.90 51.10 57.93
CA MET A 1 54.32 51.24 59.34
C MET A 1 53.43 50.34 60.21
N LYS A 2 54.05 49.36 60.89
CA LYS A 2 53.69 48.72 62.20
C LYS A 2 52.31 48.01 62.28
N LYS A 3 52.15 46.74 62.69
CA LYS A 3 52.88 45.73 63.51
C LYS A 3 52.32 44.33 63.15
N LEU A 4 53.10 43.24 63.02
CA LEU A 4 53.60 42.31 64.08
C LEU A 4 52.46 41.65 64.93
N VAL A 5 52.41 40.35 65.28
CA VAL A 5 53.29 39.16 65.07
C VAL A 5 52.65 37.89 65.72
N PHE A 6 53.29 36.73 65.50
CA PHE A 6 53.24 35.37 66.12
C PHE A 6 52.40 34.28 65.40
N PHE A 7 52.83 33.08 64.93
CA PHE A 7 53.98 32.12 64.95
C PHE A 7 53.47 30.71 65.35
N LEU A 8 54.02 29.69 64.67
CA LEU A 8 54.24 28.27 65.04
C LEU A 8 53.28 27.16 64.54
N LEU A 9 53.79 26.47 63.49
CA LEU A 9 53.99 25.01 63.35
C LEU A 9 52.87 24.01 63.74
N PHE A 10 52.25 23.40 62.71
CA PHE A 10 51.97 21.95 62.63
C PHE A 10 52.02 21.51 61.15
N PRO A 11 52.72 20.42 60.77
CA PRO A 11 52.81 19.95 59.39
C PRO A 11 51.69 18.96 59.04
N CYS A 12 51.44 18.81 57.74
CA CYS A 12 50.57 17.82 57.07
C CYS A 12 49.05 18.04 57.17
N LEU A 13 48.53 18.91 56.29
CA LEU A 13 47.20 18.73 55.70
C LEU A 13 47.30 18.54 54.17
N SER A 14 47.67 17.36 53.69
CA SER A 14 47.21 16.89 52.36
C SER A 14 45.97 16.05 52.60
N TYR A 15 44.85 16.73 52.75
CA TYR A 15 43.57 16.11 53.08
C TYR A 15 42.92 15.75 51.74
N ALA A 16 42.14 14.65 51.70
CA ALA A 16 41.32 14.30 50.55
C ALA A 16 40.77 15.58 49.89
N ASP A 17 40.91 15.73 48.57
CA ASP A 17 40.58 16.96 47.83
C ASP A 17 39.05 17.18 47.79
N VAL A 18 38.47 17.39 48.98
CA VAL A 18 37.10 17.81 49.20
C VAL A 18 37.09 19.32 49.06
N ILE A 19 36.75 19.79 47.87
CA ILE A 19 36.68 21.21 47.58
C ILE A 19 35.35 21.72 48.09
N LYS A 20 35.37 22.73 48.95
CA LYS A 20 34.17 23.36 49.50
C LYS A 20 34.12 24.82 49.06
N SER A 21 32.97 25.25 48.58
CA SER A 21 32.66 26.67 48.38
C SER A 21 31.36 26.99 49.12
N GLY A 22 31.32 28.09 49.88
CA GLY A 22 30.13 28.49 50.65
C GLY A 22 30.02 27.92 52.06
N TRP A 23 28.81 27.97 52.63
CA TRP A 23 28.52 27.52 54.00
C TRP A 23 28.21 26.02 54.02
N VAL A 24 29.17 25.25 54.51
CA VAL A 24 29.10 23.79 54.66
C VAL A 24 29.50 23.41 56.07
N ASP A 25 28.57 22.83 56.84
CA ASP A 25 28.88 22.23 58.14
C ASP A 25 29.23 20.75 57.93
N LEU A 26 30.49 20.42 58.17
CA LEU A 26 30.98 19.05 58.18
C LEU A 26 31.37 18.75 59.62
N THR A 27 30.60 17.88 60.27
CA THR A 27 30.87 17.44 61.64
C THR A 27 32.04 16.46 61.61
N LEU A 28 33.26 16.98 61.52
CA LEU A 28 34.47 16.18 61.42
C LEU A 28 34.90 15.72 62.81
N ARG A 29 34.67 14.44 63.14
CA ARG A 29 35.63 13.69 63.97
C ARG A 29 36.79 13.28 63.08
N GLU A 30 38.02 13.23 63.62
CA GLU A 30 39.25 12.95 62.86
C GLU A 30 39.01 11.81 61.84
N PRO A 31 39.17 12.09 60.52
CA PRO A 31 38.95 11.07 59.52
C PRO A 31 39.97 9.96 59.69
N SER A 32 39.49 8.73 59.84
CA SER A 32 40.35 7.55 59.98
C SER A 32 40.48 6.86 58.62
N PRO A 33 41.70 6.73 58.06
CA PRO A 33 41.92 5.97 56.83
C PRO A 33 41.84 4.47 57.09
N ASP A 34 41.14 3.74 56.23
CA ASP A 34 41.12 2.27 56.20
C ASP A 34 41.38 1.74 54.78
N ALA A 35 41.40 0.41 54.62
CA ALA A 35 41.64 -0.24 53.32
C ALA A 35 40.60 0.11 52.23
N GLU A 36 39.48 0.71 52.61
CA GLU A 36 38.39 1.10 51.73
C GLU A 36 38.23 2.62 51.58
N GLY A 37 39.02 3.46 52.27
CA GLY A 37 39.03 4.92 52.14
C GLY A 37 38.99 5.70 53.47
N PHE A 38 38.58 6.97 53.40
CA PHE A 38 38.46 7.85 54.57
C PHE A 38 37.08 7.70 55.25
N SER A 39 37.10 7.42 56.55
CA SER A 39 35.89 7.34 57.39
C SER A 39 35.66 8.63 58.16
N ILE A 40 34.56 9.33 57.86
CA ILE A 40 34.09 10.54 58.54
C ILE A 40 32.91 10.17 59.43
N TYR A 41 33.11 10.21 60.75
CA TYR A 41 32.13 9.75 61.73
C TYR A 41 30.95 10.71 61.99
N GLY A 42 30.92 11.88 61.33
CA GLY A 42 29.79 12.80 61.36
C GLY A 42 29.13 12.99 60.00
N GLY A 43 28.22 13.97 59.93
CA GLY A 43 27.41 14.25 58.74
C GLY A 43 27.96 15.37 57.88
N ALA A 44 27.31 15.60 56.74
CA ALA A 44 27.60 16.68 55.81
C ALA A 44 26.33 17.48 55.56
N TYR A 45 26.35 18.77 55.91
CA TYR A 45 25.24 19.70 55.75
C TYR A 45 25.64 20.80 54.76
N ILE A 46 25.04 20.77 53.57
CA ILE A 46 25.39 21.64 52.45
C ILE A 46 24.22 22.58 52.20
N GLU A 47 24.18 23.73 52.87
CA GLU A 47 22.99 24.61 52.84
C GLU A 47 23.07 25.71 51.77
N ASN A 48 24.24 26.30 51.56
CA ASN A 48 24.47 27.37 50.59
C ASN A 48 25.89 27.31 50.04
N GLY A 49 26.11 26.43 49.07
CA GLY A 49 27.45 26.10 48.63
C GLY A 49 27.57 24.79 47.87
N GLU A 50 28.78 24.50 47.43
CA GLU A 50 29.13 23.31 46.68
C GLU A 50 30.23 22.52 47.40
N VAL A 51 30.03 21.21 47.51
CA VAL A 51 31.06 20.25 47.94
C VAL A 51 31.37 19.33 46.77
N THR A 52 32.65 19.22 46.42
CA THR A 52 33.11 18.31 45.36
C THR A 52 34.07 17.27 45.93
N ILE A 53 33.77 15.99 45.68
CA ILE A 53 34.62 14.82 45.97
C ILE A 53 35.11 14.29 44.62
N ASN A 54 36.42 14.17 44.41
CA ASN A 54 36.97 13.79 43.10
C ASN A 54 38.29 13.00 43.18
N LYS A 55 39.00 12.88 42.04
CA LYS A 55 40.37 12.34 41.90
C LYS A 55 40.58 10.90 42.43
N GLY A 56 39.55 10.04 42.35
CA GLY A 56 39.65 8.65 42.79
C GLY A 56 39.48 8.44 44.30
N GLU A 57 39.11 9.48 45.05
CA GLU A 57 38.95 9.42 46.50
C GLU A 57 37.78 8.53 46.94
N LYS A 58 37.97 7.79 48.03
CA LYS A 58 36.93 6.96 48.64
C LYS A 58 36.57 7.53 50.01
N ILE A 59 35.34 7.99 50.17
CA ILE A 59 34.85 8.67 51.38
C ILE A 59 33.63 7.95 51.93
N LYS A 60 33.58 7.80 53.25
CA LYS A 60 32.46 7.23 54.01
C LYS A 60 31.92 8.25 55.00
N PHE A 61 30.65 8.65 54.89
CA PHE A 61 29.96 9.42 55.92
C PHE A 61 29.13 8.49 56.80
N TYR A 62 29.34 8.56 58.12
CA TYR A 62 28.53 7.82 59.09
C TYR A 62 27.36 8.63 59.65
N GLY A 63 27.38 9.96 59.53
CA GLY A 63 26.24 10.84 59.87
C GLY A 63 25.40 11.26 58.66
N LYS A 64 24.25 11.91 58.91
CA LYS A 64 23.32 12.41 57.87
C LYS A 64 24.03 13.26 56.83
N THR A 65 23.70 13.04 55.57
CA THR A 65 24.14 13.91 54.46
C THR A 65 22.93 14.69 53.96
N LEU A 66 22.84 15.97 54.29
CA LEU A 66 21.75 16.86 53.87
C LEU A 66 22.28 17.84 52.83
N ILE A 67 21.79 17.71 51.60
CA ILE A 67 22.08 18.65 50.50
C ILE A 67 20.88 19.58 50.39
N GLY A 68 21.06 20.86 50.72
CA GLY A 68 19.99 21.85 50.83
C GLY A 68 19.10 21.61 52.06
N ASN A 69 19.19 22.46 53.09
CA ASN A 69 18.46 22.28 54.35
C ASN A 69 17.91 23.62 54.89
N HIS A 70 16.64 23.60 55.35
CA HIS A 70 16.01 24.59 56.24
C HIS A 70 16.04 26.10 55.88
N ASN A 71 16.21 26.49 54.61
CA ASN A 71 16.12 27.91 54.20
C ASN A 71 15.57 28.07 52.77
N LYS A 72 14.46 28.82 52.63
CA LYS A 72 13.57 28.89 51.45
C LYS A 72 14.17 29.36 50.11
N ARG A 73 15.49 29.53 49.94
CA ARG A 73 16.12 30.05 48.70
C ARG A 73 17.59 29.63 48.44
N ASN A 74 18.26 28.92 49.34
CA ASN A 74 19.68 28.61 49.16
C ASN A 74 19.87 27.30 48.37
N LEU A 75 20.95 27.22 47.59
CA LEU A 75 21.30 26.06 46.75
C LEU A 75 22.46 25.29 47.38
N GLY A 76 22.20 24.03 47.75
CA GLY A 76 23.22 23.06 48.13
C GLY A 76 23.59 22.17 46.95
N ILE A 77 24.88 22.01 46.66
CA ILE A 77 25.36 21.14 45.59
C ILE A 77 26.37 20.14 46.15
N LEU A 78 26.16 18.85 45.90
CA LEU A 78 27.17 17.81 46.11
C LEU A 78 27.58 17.23 44.76
N ARG A 79 28.86 17.36 44.40
CA ARG A 79 29.45 16.70 43.23
C ARG A 79 30.34 15.56 43.67
N VAL A 80 30.15 14.40 43.06
CA VAL A 80 31.01 13.22 43.18
C VAL A 80 31.47 12.88 41.78
N ASP A 81 32.75 13.12 41.49
CA ASP A 81 33.26 13.22 40.12
C ASP A 81 34.55 12.45 39.89
N GLY A 82 34.60 11.67 38.81
CA GLY A 82 35.82 11.03 38.33
C GLY A 82 35.92 9.54 38.64
N GLU A 83 36.64 8.83 37.78
CA GLU A 83 36.78 7.38 37.83
C GLU A 83 37.47 6.94 39.14
N GLY A 84 36.89 5.93 39.79
CA GLY A 84 37.39 5.40 41.06
C GLY A 84 36.98 6.20 42.29
N THR A 85 36.36 7.38 42.13
CA THR A 85 35.80 8.15 43.25
C THR A 85 34.55 7.46 43.79
N ILE A 86 34.52 7.19 45.10
CA ILE A 86 33.39 6.51 45.76
C ILE A 86 32.95 7.28 46.99
N LEU A 87 31.66 7.64 47.05
CA LEU A 87 31.02 8.14 48.26
C LEU A 87 30.08 7.07 48.82
N LYS A 88 30.27 6.67 50.08
CA LYS A 88 29.33 5.84 50.82
C LYS A 88 28.70 6.61 51.98
N THR A 89 27.39 6.54 52.15
CA THR A 89 26.70 7.13 53.30
C THR A 89 25.97 6.06 54.10
N TYR A 90 26.16 6.05 55.43
CA TYR A 90 25.56 5.08 56.36
C TYR A 90 24.38 5.63 57.18
N GLU A 91 24.03 6.89 56.95
CA GLU A 91 22.81 7.55 57.40
C GLU A 91 22.07 8.13 56.17
N PRO A 92 20.87 8.73 56.31
CA PRO A 92 20.12 9.26 55.17
C PRO A 92 20.93 10.24 54.30
N LEU A 93 20.87 10.04 52.98
CA LEU A 93 21.34 10.98 51.96
C LEU A 93 20.12 11.73 51.42
N THR A 94 19.92 12.94 51.92
CA THR A 94 18.79 13.79 51.59
C THR A 94 19.16 14.84 50.55
N VAL A 95 18.33 14.97 49.51
CA VAL A 95 18.48 15.97 48.44
C VAL A 95 17.26 16.88 48.49
N GLY A 96 17.43 18.08 49.05
CA GLY A 96 16.39 19.08 49.22
C GLY A 96 15.51 18.77 50.42
N ASN A 97 15.65 19.56 51.49
CA ASN A 97 14.84 19.47 52.70
C ASN A 97 14.27 20.85 53.09
N GLN A 98 13.02 20.87 53.56
CA GLN A 98 12.34 22.06 54.11
C GLN A 98 12.47 23.36 53.29
N GLY A 99 12.42 23.26 51.96
CA GLY A 99 12.33 24.42 51.09
C GLY A 99 13.65 24.95 50.50
N ALA A 100 14.76 24.22 50.68
CA ALA A 100 16.07 24.58 50.11
C ALA A 100 16.37 23.82 48.80
N ASN A 101 16.89 24.53 47.79
CA ASN A 101 17.26 23.92 46.51
C ASN A 101 18.46 23.01 46.67
N ALA A 102 18.45 21.88 45.97
CA ALA A 102 19.49 20.89 46.09
C ALA A 102 19.84 20.20 44.78
N GLU A 103 21.13 19.94 44.56
CA GLU A 103 21.63 19.16 43.45
C GLU A 103 22.67 18.13 43.90
N LEU A 104 22.47 16.88 43.47
CA LEU A 104 23.48 15.82 43.57
C LEU A 104 23.96 15.49 42.16
N HIS A 105 25.27 15.61 41.91
CA HIS A 105 25.90 15.26 40.65
C HIS A 105 26.83 14.06 40.86
N VAL A 106 26.63 12.99 40.11
CA VAL A 106 27.49 11.80 40.06
C VAL A 106 28.01 11.66 38.64
N THR A 107 29.27 12.03 38.41
CA THR A 107 29.80 12.30 37.07
C THR A 107 31.10 11.55 36.80
N ASN A 108 31.43 11.37 35.51
CA ASN A 108 32.74 10.90 35.02
C ASN A 108 33.24 9.57 35.63
N GLY A 109 32.35 8.61 35.91
CA GLY A 109 32.70 7.27 36.41
C GLY A 109 32.71 7.12 37.94
N ALA A 110 32.19 8.11 38.68
CA ALA A 110 32.10 8.07 40.13
C ALA A 110 30.95 7.17 40.63
N GLU A 111 31.07 6.65 41.86
CA GLU A 111 30.03 5.83 42.50
C GLU A 111 29.55 6.43 43.84
N VAL A 112 28.23 6.57 44.01
CA VAL A 112 27.59 6.96 45.26
C VAL A 112 26.69 5.82 45.76
N ILE A 113 26.90 5.38 46.99
CA ILE A 113 26.14 4.28 47.60
C ILE A 113 25.59 4.70 48.96
N GLN A 114 24.26 4.76 49.05
CA GLN A 114 23.53 5.04 50.27
C GLN A 114 23.07 3.71 50.90
N VAL A 115 23.51 3.46 52.13
CA VAL A 115 23.30 2.23 52.92
C VAL A 115 22.92 2.56 54.36
N SER A 116 21.85 3.35 54.55
CA SER A 116 21.44 3.79 55.88
C SER A 116 21.33 2.60 56.86
N ARG A 117 21.98 2.75 58.02
CA ARG A 117 21.90 1.78 59.13
C ARG A 117 20.75 2.10 60.08
N THR A 118 20.10 3.24 59.88
CA THR A 118 18.97 3.70 60.69
C THR A 118 17.64 3.42 59.98
N HIS A 119 16.54 3.42 60.74
CA HIS A 119 15.18 3.33 60.18
C HIS A 119 14.69 4.68 59.61
N GLU A 120 15.57 5.67 59.47
CA GLU A 120 15.20 6.97 58.89
C GLU A 120 15.23 6.91 57.36
N ASP A 121 14.21 7.51 56.76
CA ASP A 121 14.04 7.57 55.31
C ASP A 121 15.01 8.58 54.67
N ASN A 122 15.45 8.27 53.44
CA ASN A 122 16.11 9.27 52.61
C ASN A 122 15.05 10.23 52.09
N TYR A 123 15.31 11.54 52.18
CA TYR A 123 14.36 12.53 51.65
C TYR A 123 14.83 13.07 50.30
N TRP A 124 13.92 13.16 49.34
CA TRP A 124 14.22 13.77 48.05
C TRP A 124 13.06 14.63 47.55
N GLY A 125 13.24 15.95 47.59
CA GLY A 125 12.22 16.91 47.17
C GLY A 125 11.46 17.55 48.34
N HIS A 126 10.41 18.29 48.01
CA HIS A 126 9.80 19.28 48.92
C HIS A 126 8.32 19.03 49.22
N TRP A 127 7.91 19.29 50.46
CA TRP A 127 6.52 19.30 50.87
C TRP A 127 5.68 20.33 50.12
N ARG A 128 4.38 20.06 49.97
CA ARG A 128 3.42 20.79 49.12
C ARG A 128 3.32 22.33 49.35
N ASP A 129 3.79 22.83 50.50
CA ASP A 129 3.76 24.25 50.87
C ASP A 129 5.03 25.03 50.44
N SER A 130 5.88 24.40 49.63
CA SER A 130 7.05 25.00 48.99
C SER A 130 6.64 25.97 47.87
N GLY A 131 7.29 27.14 47.82
CA GLY A 131 6.97 28.20 46.85
C GLY A 131 7.41 27.84 45.41
N PRO A 132 6.90 28.55 44.39
CA PRO A 132 7.38 28.39 43.01
C PRO A 132 8.89 28.72 42.94
N GLY A 133 9.68 27.80 42.37
CA GLY A 133 11.13 27.95 42.21
C GLY A 133 11.99 27.03 43.09
N GLU A 134 11.37 26.23 43.96
CA GLU A 134 12.05 25.22 44.77
C GLU A 134 12.23 23.89 44.00
N TYR A 135 13.39 23.24 44.10
CA TYR A 135 13.70 21.99 43.38
C TYR A 135 14.76 21.11 44.06
N ALA A 136 14.67 19.81 43.82
CA ALA A 136 15.70 18.83 44.18
C ALA A 136 16.08 17.96 42.97
N ARG A 137 17.31 18.09 42.47
CA ARG A 137 17.76 17.37 41.27
C ARG A 137 18.88 16.39 41.55
N ILE A 138 18.79 15.25 40.89
CA ILE A 138 19.85 14.25 40.85
C ILE A 138 20.31 14.13 39.39
N PHE A 139 21.61 14.26 39.19
CA PHE A 139 22.28 14.08 37.90
C PHE A 139 23.23 12.89 38.02
N VAL A 140 23.03 11.88 37.18
CA VAL A 140 23.98 10.76 37.04
C VAL A 140 24.42 10.74 35.58
N ASP A 141 25.64 11.21 35.33
CA ASP A 141 26.13 11.49 33.98
C ASP A 141 27.45 10.78 33.71
N GLY A 142 27.50 10.06 32.58
CA GLY A 142 28.70 9.40 32.09
C GLY A 142 28.73 7.90 32.37
N LYS A 143 29.42 7.18 31.49
CA LYS A 143 29.61 5.74 31.59
C LYS A 143 30.27 5.38 32.93
N ASN A 144 29.75 4.35 33.58
CA ASN A 144 30.16 3.89 34.92
C ASN A 144 29.82 4.83 36.09
N SER A 145 29.31 6.04 35.86
CA SER A 145 28.76 6.86 36.94
C SER A 145 27.54 6.17 37.54
N LYS A 146 27.53 5.96 38.85
CA LYS A 146 26.54 5.11 39.50
C LYS A 146 26.03 5.70 40.81
N LEU A 147 24.72 5.88 40.92
CA LEU A 147 24.03 6.19 42.16
C LEU A 147 23.24 4.96 42.62
N THR A 148 23.38 4.58 43.88
CA THR A 148 22.64 3.44 44.45
C THR A 148 22.07 3.80 45.80
N TYR A 149 20.75 3.74 45.93
CA TYR A 149 20.06 3.77 47.23
C TYR A 149 19.60 2.36 47.59
N LYS A 150 20.01 1.86 48.76
CA LYS A 150 19.57 0.54 49.27
C LYS A 150 18.39 0.62 50.24
N ASN A 151 18.11 1.80 50.78
CA ASN A 151 17.00 2.02 51.71
C ASN A 151 15.90 2.86 51.07
N HIS A 152 14.78 3.00 51.80
CA HIS A 152 13.63 3.77 51.38
C HIS A 152 13.99 5.23 51.03
N ILE A 153 13.36 5.76 49.98
CA ILE A 153 13.42 7.17 49.64
C ILE A 153 11.99 7.71 49.65
N ASP A 154 11.73 8.66 50.54
CA ASP A 154 10.53 9.48 50.49
C ASP A 154 10.75 10.63 49.50
N THR A 155 9.97 10.60 48.42
CA THR A 155 10.00 11.68 47.44
C THR A 155 8.78 12.57 47.54
N TYR A 156 9.01 13.87 47.38
CA TYR A 156 7.96 14.86 47.34
C TYR A 156 8.10 15.73 46.08
N TRP A 157 7.24 16.73 45.97
CA TRP A 157 7.12 17.59 44.80
C TRP A 157 8.46 18.22 44.41
N TYR A 158 8.60 18.52 43.12
CA TYR A 158 9.78 19.16 42.53
C TYR A 158 11.08 18.34 42.59
N SER A 159 10.99 17.02 42.76
CA SER A 159 12.11 16.08 42.61
C SER A 159 12.29 15.63 41.15
N SER A 160 13.52 15.69 40.61
CA SER A 160 13.83 15.17 39.27
C SER A 160 15.17 14.47 39.18
N ALA A 161 15.19 13.29 38.55
CA ALA A 161 16.41 12.56 38.25
C ALA A 161 16.68 12.62 36.76
N HIS A 162 17.92 12.97 36.41
CA HIS A 162 18.40 13.01 35.05
C HIS A 162 19.59 12.07 34.91
N LEU A 163 19.44 11.07 34.04
CA LEU A 163 20.45 10.04 33.77
C LEU A 163 20.95 10.28 32.36
N PHE A 164 22.23 10.64 32.22
CA PHE A 164 22.82 11.05 30.95
C PHE A 164 24.02 10.19 30.58
N ASN A 165 24.28 10.08 29.27
CA ASN A 165 25.51 9.51 28.71
C ASN A 165 25.92 8.15 29.33
N GLY A 166 24.95 7.27 29.63
CA GLY A 166 25.19 5.94 30.20
C GLY A 166 25.30 5.85 31.74
N GLY A 167 24.98 6.93 32.47
CA GLY A 167 24.88 6.93 33.93
C GLY A 167 23.85 5.93 34.45
N THR A 168 24.10 5.36 35.63
CA THR A 168 23.25 4.31 36.23
C THR A 168 22.68 4.74 37.57
N PHE A 169 21.36 4.68 37.73
CA PHE A 169 20.69 4.89 39.01
C PHE A 169 19.95 3.62 39.45
N ASN A 170 20.38 3.06 40.58
CA ASN A 170 19.82 1.85 41.18
C ASN A 170 19.04 2.19 42.47
N LEU A 171 17.87 1.59 42.59
CA LEU A 171 16.98 1.68 43.73
C LEU A 171 16.71 0.27 44.27
N ASP A 172 17.55 -0.16 45.20
CA ASP A 172 17.58 -1.52 45.77
C ASP A 172 16.84 -1.58 47.11
N TYR A 173 15.61 -1.05 47.14
CA TYR A 173 14.77 -1.02 48.35
C TYR A 173 13.67 -2.09 48.31
N LYS A 174 13.42 -2.77 49.43
CA LYS A 174 12.32 -3.72 49.60
C LYS A 174 10.97 -3.01 49.82
N GLY A 175 10.47 -2.33 48.80
CA GLY A 175 9.15 -1.68 48.79
C GLY A 175 8.92 -0.86 47.53
N GLN A 176 7.73 -0.27 47.40
CA GLN A 176 7.43 0.63 46.28
C GLN A 176 7.81 2.05 46.66
N MET A 177 8.45 2.77 45.73
CA MET A 177 8.97 4.10 45.97
C MET A 177 8.32 5.11 45.03
N THR A 178 8.03 6.31 45.51
CA THR A 178 7.49 7.38 44.69
C THR A 178 8.62 8.09 43.94
N VAL A 179 8.40 8.54 42.70
CA VAL A 179 9.28 9.47 41.97
C VAL A 179 8.41 10.46 41.21
N PHE A 180 8.83 11.72 41.14
CA PHE A 180 8.12 12.75 40.37
C PHE A 180 8.55 12.78 38.90
N HIS A 181 9.78 13.17 38.62
CA HIS A 181 10.28 13.35 37.25
C HIS A 181 11.54 12.51 37.00
N ILE A 182 11.56 11.78 35.88
CA ILE A 182 12.72 10.99 35.45
C ILE A 182 12.99 11.22 33.98
N GLU A 183 14.18 11.71 33.67
CA GLU A 183 14.74 11.69 32.32
C GLU A 183 15.85 10.65 32.26
N ASN A 184 15.63 9.59 31.50
CA ASN A 184 16.51 8.45 31.42
C ASN A 184 17.12 8.31 30.02
N GLN A 185 18.33 8.79 29.83
CA GLN A 185 19.22 8.52 28.69
C GLN A 185 20.37 7.57 29.07
N GLY A 186 20.22 6.87 30.20
CA GLY A 186 21.19 5.95 30.78
C GLY A 186 20.51 4.66 31.25
N ARG A 187 20.82 4.22 32.47
CA ARG A 187 20.24 3.02 33.10
C ARG A 187 19.47 3.37 34.36
N PHE A 188 18.19 3.03 34.41
CA PHE A 188 17.38 3.17 35.62
C PHE A 188 16.85 1.83 36.12
N ASN A 189 17.34 1.39 37.27
CA ASN A 189 17.01 0.10 37.85
C ASN A 189 16.19 0.27 39.12
N ALA A 190 14.91 -0.11 39.06
CA ALA A 190 14.00 -0.17 40.19
C ALA A 190 13.27 -1.52 40.20
N PRO A 191 13.96 -2.62 40.52
CA PRO A 191 13.40 -3.98 40.43
C PRO A 191 12.16 -4.18 41.33
N ASN A 192 12.01 -3.37 42.38
CA ASN A 192 10.85 -3.42 43.28
C ASN A 192 9.67 -2.53 42.85
N GLY A 193 9.75 -1.90 41.68
CA GLY A 193 8.69 -1.08 41.08
C GLY A 193 8.67 0.35 41.62
N ILE A 194 7.93 1.22 40.92
CA ILE A 194 7.84 2.66 41.27
C ILE A 194 6.40 3.17 41.21
N TYR A 195 6.12 4.19 42.03
CA TYR A 195 4.99 5.09 41.88
C TYR A 195 5.46 6.35 41.16
N LEU A 196 4.84 6.71 40.04
CA LEU A 196 5.19 7.89 39.27
C LEU A 196 4.10 8.97 39.43
N GLU A 197 4.50 10.18 39.84
CA GLU A 197 3.58 11.31 40.06
C GLU A 197 3.71 12.46 39.06
N GLY A 198 4.74 12.45 38.21
CA GLY A 198 4.99 13.46 37.18
C GLY A 198 5.21 12.85 35.80
N TRP A 199 6.44 12.75 35.34
CA TRP A 199 6.76 12.24 34.01
C TRP A 199 7.97 11.33 33.99
N LEU A 200 7.92 10.32 33.12
CA LEU A 200 9.01 9.41 32.83
C LEU A 200 9.31 9.53 31.34
N LYS A 201 10.47 10.11 31.02
CA LYS A 201 11.01 10.19 29.66
C LYS A 201 12.16 9.21 29.52
N ILE A 202 12.07 8.31 28.54
CA ILE A 202 13.09 7.31 28.24
C ILE A 202 13.66 7.61 26.85
N GLY A 203 14.96 7.84 26.80
CA GLY A 203 15.70 8.32 25.63
C GLY A 203 15.83 9.85 25.59
N SER A 204 16.46 10.35 24.52
CA SER A 204 16.75 11.78 24.30
C SER A 204 15.82 12.42 23.26
N ASP A 205 15.65 13.75 23.31
CA ASP A 205 14.79 14.47 22.35
C ASP A 205 15.35 14.49 20.92
N ASP A 206 16.66 14.28 20.76
CA ASP A 206 17.35 14.16 19.47
C ASP A 206 17.35 12.72 18.93
N HIS A 207 16.76 11.78 19.67
CA HIS A 207 16.69 10.35 19.35
C HIS A 207 18.04 9.63 19.21
N GLN A 208 19.15 10.22 19.68
CA GLN A 208 20.49 9.63 19.58
C GLN A 208 20.85 8.71 20.75
N GLN A 209 20.39 9.02 21.96
CA GLN A 209 20.78 8.30 23.17
C GLN A 209 19.66 7.37 23.64
N PRO A 210 19.87 6.04 23.62
CA PRO A 210 18.87 5.10 24.11
C PRO A 210 18.81 5.10 25.65
N GLY A 211 17.59 5.00 26.19
CA GLY A 211 17.40 4.70 27.61
C GLY A 211 17.25 3.20 27.87
N GLU A 212 17.76 2.73 29.01
CA GLU A 212 17.61 1.37 29.53
C GLU A 212 16.94 1.40 30.91
N PHE A 213 15.99 0.51 31.14
CA PHE A 213 15.22 0.48 32.37
C PHE A 213 14.93 -0.94 32.85
N ASN A 214 14.78 -1.10 34.16
CA ASN A 214 14.35 -2.34 34.80
C ASN A 214 13.31 -2.06 35.88
N PHE A 215 12.07 -2.46 35.60
CA PHE A 215 10.91 -2.30 36.47
C PHE A 215 10.23 -3.65 36.73
N ALA A 216 10.93 -4.64 37.26
CA ALA A 216 10.40 -6.01 37.38
C ALA A 216 9.05 -6.12 38.13
N LYS A 217 8.77 -5.25 39.11
CA LYS A 217 7.46 -5.13 39.79
C LYS A 217 6.57 -3.99 39.26
N GLY A 218 6.83 -3.52 38.04
CA GLY A 218 6.01 -2.58 37.29
C GLY A 218 5.93 -1.15 37.81
N ILE A 219 5.16 -0.33 37.09
CA ILE A 219 4.96 1.09 37.35
C ILE A 219 3.48 1.35 37.67
N LYS A 220 3.23 2.18 38.69
CA LYS A 220 1.89 2.66 39.06
C LYS A 220 1.86 4.19 38.96
N SER A 221 0.82 4.76 38.35
CA SER A 221 0.52 6.18 38.48
C SER A 221 -0.52 6.41 39.59
N THR A 222 -0.29 7.40 40.44
CA THR A 222 -1.21 7.81 41.53
C THR A 222 -1.93 9.12 41.24
N ARG A 223 -1.57 9.79 40.13
CA ARG A 223 -1.95 11.17 39.86
C ARG A 223 -2.44 11.39 38.44
N ASN A 224 -3.45 12.26 38.30
CA ASN A 224 -3.94 12.72 37.01
C ASN A 224 -2.84 13.46 36.24
N GLY A 225 -2.70 13.16 34.94
CA GLY A 225 -1.82 13.90 34.04
C GLY A 225 -0.37 13.42 34.01
N VAL A 226 -0.06 12.26 34.60
CA VAL A 226 1.27 11.64 34.48
C VAL A 226 1.63 11.41 33.02
N ARG A 227 2.88 11.68 32.60
CA ARG A 227 3.32 11.52 31.20
C ARG A 227 4.40 10.44 31.06
N PHE A 228 4.20 9.52 30.13
CA PHE A 228 5.21 8.56 29.69
C PHE A 228 5.66 8.95 28.29
N ILE A 229 6.95 9.23 28.12
CA ILE A 229 7.51 9.71 26.85
C ILE A 229 8.63 8.76 26.44
N PHE A 230 8.53 8.20 25.25
CA PHE A 230 9.51 7.26 24.71
C PHE A 230 10.10 7.85 23.44
N LYS A 231 11.41 8.04 23.40
CA LYS A 231 12.11 8.67 22.26
C LYS A 231 13.10 7.73 21.56
N LYS A 232 13.79 6.90 22.33
CA LYS A 232 14.74 5.91 21.80
C LYS A 232 14.98 4.84 22.85
N LEU A 233 14.78 3.58 22.47
CA LEU A 233 14.99 2.43 23.36
C LEU A 233 16.30 1.72 23.02
N LYS A 234 16.92 1.11 24.03
CA LYS A 234 18.18 0.36 23.86
C LYS A 234 18.01 -0.88 22.99
N GLU A 235 16.88 -1.54 23.12
CA GLU A 235 16.59 -2.84 22.50
C GLU A 235 15.21 -2.79 21.84
N ASP A 236 15.03 -3.64 20.83
CA ASP A 236 13.75 -3.86 20.18
C ASP A 236 12.92 -4.91 20.94
N ASN A 237 11.60 -4.83 20.85
CA ASN A 237 10.64 -5.71 21.55
C ASN A 237 10.69 -5.65 23.08
N ILE A 238 10.92 -4.48 23.66
CA ILE A 238 10.89 -4.30 25.12
C ILE A 238 9.45 -4.37 25.64
N THR A 239 9.25 -5.00 26.81
CA THR A 239 7.98 -4.97 27.54
C THR A 239 8.01 -3.88 28.59
N PHE A 240 7.07 -2.94 28.50
CA PHE A 240 6.83 -1.87 29.46
C PHE A 240 5.75 -2.29 30.47
N PRO A 241 6.12 -2.56 31.74
CA PRO A 241 5.20 -3.10 32.74
C PRO A 241 4.38 -1.99 33.41
N LEU A 242 3.21 -1.66 32.85
CA LEU A 242 2.31 -0.61 33.35
C LEU A 242 1.15 -1.22 34.15
N LEU A 243 1.25 -1.21 35.47
CA LEU A 243 0.29 -1.90 36.34
C LEU A 243 -0.99 -1.11 36.61
N SER A 244 -0.87 0.21 36.71
CA SER A 244 -1.98 1.12 36.98
C SER A 244 -1.69 2.48 36.36
N CYS A 245 -2.71 3.06 35.73
CA CYS A 245 -2.63 4.40 35.19
C CYS A 245 -4.00 5.07 35.26
N TYR A 246 -4.08 6.20 35.97
CA TYR A 246 -5.30 6.99 36.05
C TYR A 246 -5.11 8.32 35.30
N ASN A 247 -5.72 8.44 34.12
CA ASN A 247 -5.63 9.58 33.21
C ASN A 247 -4.19 10.01 32.87
N CYS A 248 -3.31 9.06 32.56
CA CYS A 248 -1.94 9.37 32.10
C CYS A 248 -1.91 9.67 30.60
N ASN A 249 -0.84 10.28 30.11
CA ASN A 249 -0.58 10.47 28.70
C ASN A 249 0.63 9.62 28.29
N ILE A 250 0.55 8.97 27.14
CA ILE A 250 1.63 8.16 26.57
C ILE A 250 1.99 8.76 25.23
N GLU A 251 3.26 9.14 25.08
CA GLU A 251 3.85 9.67 23.85
C GLU A 251 4.94 8.69 23.40
N TYR A 252 4.64 7.93 22.35
CA TYR A 252 5.54 6.97 21.76
C TYR A 252 6.14 7.53 20.47
N ASP A 253 7.44 7.79 20.51
CA ASP A 253 8.20 8.43 19.45
C ASP A 253 9.57 7.76 19.33
N ALA A 254 9.57 6.43 19.29
CA ALA A 254 10.78 5.61 19.23
C ALA A 254 10.67 4.64 18.05
N PRO A 255 11.74 4.43 17.27
CA PRO A 255 11.71 3.55 16.10
C PRO A 255 11.64 2.06 16.48
N GLU A 256 12.03 1.71 17.71
CA GLU A 256 11.91 0.35 18.21
C GLU A 256 10.44 -0.09 18.33
N LYS A 257 10.21 -1.39 18.46
CA LYS A 257 8.95 -1.98 18.86
C LYS A 257 8.90 -2.10 20.38
N MET A 258 7.80 -1.67 20.98
CA MET A 258 7.56 -1.81 22.42
C MET A 258 6.20 -2.46 22.65
N LYS A 259 6.12 -3.28 23.69
CA LYS A 259 4.87 -3.86 24.19
C LYS A 259 4.49 -3.21 25.51
N ILE A 260 3.21 -2.91 25.71
CA ILE A 260 2.68 -2.56 27.04
C ILE A 260 2.05 -3.82 27.63
N ASP A 261 2.52 -4.21 28.81
CA ASP A 261 1.91 -5.25 29.62
C ASP A 261 1.27 -4.59 30.86
N SER A 262 -0.02 -4.84 31.07
CA SER A 262 -0.76 -4.39 32.27
C SER A 262 -1.29 -5.54 33.14
N SER A 263 -0.70 -6.72 32.95
CA SER A 263 -0.98 -7.89 33.77
C SER A 263 -0.70 -7.60 35.25
N PRO A 264 -1.56 -8.05 36.17
CA PRO A 264 -1.30 -7.92 37.59
C PRO A 264 -0.05 -8.71 37.99
N ILE A 265 0.75 -8.14 38.90
CA ILE A 265 1.86 -8.89 39.51
C ILE A 265 1.26 -10.06 40.30
N PRO A 266 1.75 -11.30 40.13
CA PRO A 266 1.39 -12.41 41.00
C PRO A 266 1.59 -12.03 42.48
N ASN A 267 0.56 -12.19 43.30
CA ASN A 267 0.52 -11.88 44.74
C ASN A 267 0.47 -10.39 45.16
N SER A 268 -0.03 -9.47 44.30
CA SER A 268 -0.32 -8.10 44.74
C SER A 268 -1.74 -7.99 45.34
N PRO A 269 -1.93 -7.43 46.56
CA PRO A 269 -3.23 -7.35 47.25
C PRO A 269 -4.20 -6.30 46.70
N VAL A 270 -3.91 -5.68 45.55
CA VAL A 270 -4.72 -4.57 45.02
C VAL A 270 -5.82 -5.09 44.11
N ASN A 271 -7.06 -5.06 44.59
CA ASN A 271 -8.27 -5.23 43.79
C ASN A 271 -8.43 -4.05 42.81
N GLY A 272 -8.25 -4.31 41.51
CA GLY A 272 -8.66 -3.41 40.42
C GLY A 272 -7.53 -2.70 39.68
N ASN A 273 -6.89 -3.37 38.72
CA ASN A 273 -6.02 -2.71 37.74
C ASN A 273 -6.89 -2.09 36.64
N TYR A 274 -6.98 -0.75 36.59
CA TYR A 274 -7.53 -0.01 35.47
C TYR A 274 -6.41 0.84 34.85
N VAL A 275 -6.20 0.69 33.53
CA VAL A 275 -5.28 1.54 32.77
C VAL A 275 -6.14 2.46 31.91
N GLN A 276 -6.44 3.63 32.47
CA GLN A 276 -7.13 4.71 31.77
C GLN A 276 -6.10 5.71 31.28
N VAL A 277 -5.84 5.69 29.98
CA VAL A 277 -5.00 6.66 29.29
C VAL A 277 -5.89 7.83 28.86
N ASN A 278 -5.42 9.05 29.06
CA ASN A 278 -6.09 10.24 28.55
C ASN A 278 -5.71 10.47 27.07
N ASN A 279 -4.41 10.54 26.77
CA ASN A 279 -3.91 10.69 25.41
C ASN A 279 -2.87 9.64 25.09
N LEU A 280 -3.06 8.89 24.01
CA LEU A 280 -2.07 7.98 23.43
C LEU A 280 -1.66 8.50 22.06
N GLU A 281 -0.41 8.94 21.94
CA GLU A 281 0.16 9.44 20.69
C GLU A 281 1.31 8.54 20.25
N ILE A 282 1.25 8.04 19.01
CA ILE A 282 2.28 7.24 18.37
C ILE A 282 2.80 8.01 17.17
N ARG A 283 3.96 8.65 17.31
CA ARG A 283 4.60 9.48 16.30
C ARG A 283 5.37 8.65 15.27
N GLN A 284 6.09 7.63 15.74
CA GLN A 284 6.85 6.68 14.91
C GLN A 284 7.02 5.34 15.61
N GLY A 285 7.42 4.31 14.87
CA GLY A 285 7.71 2.97 15.37
C GLY A 285 6.45 2.17 15.70
N SER A 286 6.59 1.11 16.48
CA SER A 286 5.50 0.16 16.74
C SER A 286 5.21 0.01 18.23
N LEU A 287 3.98 0.31 18.63
CA LEU A 287 3.47 0.03 19.97
C LEU A 287 2.47 -1.13 19.91
N GLU A 288 2.68 -2.16 20.72
CA GLU A 288 1.79 -3.33 20.82
C GLU A 288 1.16 -3.37 22.23
N LEU A 289 -0.14 -3.69 22.31
CA LEU A 289 -0.80 -4.01 23.58
C LEU A 289 -0.88 -5.54 23.71
N ASP A 290 -0.24 -6.10 24.74
CA ASP A 290 -0.04 -7.56 24.85
C ASP A 290 -1.19 -8.26 25.60
N ASN A 291 -1.74 -9.34 25.02
CA ASN A 291 -2.74 -10.26 25.62
C ASN A 291 -4.15 -9.67 25.88
N GLN A 292 -5.18 -10.53 25.86
CA GLN A 292 -6.59 -10.19 26.14
C GLN A 292 -6.79 -9.45 27.47
N SER A 293 -5.99 -9.78 28.50
CA SER A 293 -6.12 -9.19 29.83
C SER A 293 -5.71 -7.72 29.89
N THR A 294 -4.68 -7.33 29.13
CA THR A 294 -4.24 -5.93 29.01
C THR A 294 -5.27 -5.14 28.24
N PHE A 295 -5.76 -5.69 27.12
CA PHE A 295 -6.72 -5.03 26.25
C PHE A 295 -8.04 -4.70 26.94
N LYS A 296 -8.63 -5.65 27.69
CA LYS A 296 -9.87 -5.43 28.48
C LYS A 296 -9.75 -4.27 29.49
N LYS A 297 -8.53 -3.95 29.93
CA LYS A 297 -8.26 -2.94 30.95
C LYS A 297 -7.73 -1.63 30.39
N PHE A 298 -7.35 -1.61 29.11
CA PHE A 298 -6.76 -0.46 28.45
C PHE A 298 -7.86 0.34 27.74
N THR A 299 -8.09 1.57 28.20
CA THR A 299 -8.99 2.52 27.53
C THR A 299 -8.27 3.85 27.33
N THR A 300 -8.54 4.52 26.21
CA THR A 300 -7.98 5.86 25.95
C THR A 300 -9.07 6.88 25.63
N ASN A 301 -8.91 8.13 26.04
CA ASN A 301 -9.82 9.19 25.58
C ASN A 301 -9.49 9.58 24.13
N ASN A 302 -8.22 9.89 23.87
CA ASN A 302 -7.72 10.30 22.56
C ASN A 302 -6.61 9.35 22.07
N LEU A 303 -6.65 9.02 20.78
CA LEU A 303 -5.64 8.20 20.10
C LEU A 303 -5.17 8.92 18.84
N THR A 304 -3.85 9.03 18.66
CA THR A 304 -3.24 9.52 17.43
C THR A 304 -2.19 8.54 16.96
N ILE A 305 -2.31 8.09 15.72
CA ILE A 305 -1.28 7.31 15.03
C ILE A 305 -0.82 8.15 13.84
N SER A 306 0.37 8.73 13.95
CA SER A 306 1.03 9.50 12.88
C SER A 306 1.46 8.58 11.73
N PRO A 307 1.78 9.11 10.53
CA PRO A 307 2.06 8.31 9.33
C PRO A 307 3.10 7.18 9.50
N ASP A 308 4.15 7.42 10.29
CA ASP A 308 5.23 6.44 10.54
C ASP A 308 5.01 5.59 11.80
N GLY A 309 3.86 5.75 12.46
CA GLY A 309 3.45 5.05 13.66
C GLY A 309 2.63 3.80 13.37
N THR A 310 2.76 2.79 14.22
CA THR A 310 1.94 1.57 14.21
C THR A 310 1.41 1.27 15.61
N LEU A 311 0.10 1.07 15.73
CA LEU A 311 -0.53 0.47 16.92
C LEU A 311 -0.98 -0.95 16.58
N SER A 312 -0.42 -1.94 17.26
CA SER A 312 -0.85 -3.34 17.16
C SER A 312 -1.74 -3.73 18.34
N LEU A 313 -2.94 -4.20 17.99
CA LEU A 313 -3.93 -4.76 18.90
C LEU A 313 -4.21 -6.25 18.57
N SER A 314 -3.34 -6.89 17.80
CA SER A 314 -3.45 -8.30 17.41
C SER A 314 -3.52 -9.25 18.62
N ASN A 315 -4.24 -10.37 18.50
CA ASN A 315 -4.48 -11.38 19.56
C ASN A 315 -5.32 -10.91 20.76
N THR A 316 -6.05 -9.81 20.64
CA THR A 316 -6.89 -9.30 21.75
C THR A 316 -8.35 -9.74 21.65
N GLY A 317 -8.63 -10.69 20.75
CA GLY A 317 -9.97 -11.01 20.27
C GLY A 317 -11.02 -11.39 21.32
N GLN A 318 -12.28 -11.19 20.96
CA GLN A 318 -13.42 -11.59 21.79
C GLN A 318 -13.58 -13.12 21.76
N THR A 319 -13.82 -13.74 22.92
CA THR A 319 -14.15 -15.19 23.01
C THR A 319 -15.61 -15.49 22.65
N SER A 320 -16.37 -14.48 22.22
CA SER A 320 -17.79 -14.53 21.86
C SER A 320 -17.99 -13.83 20.52
N PRO A 321 -18.96 -14.26 19.69
CA PRO A 321 -19.35 -13.55 18.48
C PRO A 321 -19.69 -12.08 18.78
N TYR A 322 -19.36 -11.19 17.84
CA TYR A 322 -19.72 -9.78 17.87
C TYR A 322 -21.23 -9.60 18.12
N ASP A 323 -21.58 -8.84 19.16
CA ASP A 323 -22.95 -8.42 19.47
C ASP A 323 -23.02 -6.88 19.41
N GLU A 324 -23.73 -6.37 18.41
CA GLU A 324 -23.93 -4.92 18.19
C GLU A 324 -24.68 -4.24 19.35
N ASN A 325 -25.37 -5.01 20.20
CA ASN A 325 -26.13 -4.50 21.34
C ASN A 325 -25.34 -4.53 22.66
N ASN A 326 -24.12 -5.08 22.67
CA ASN A 326 -23.32 -5.25 23.89
C ASN A 326 -21.85 -4.84 23.68
N LEU A 327 -21.60 -3.53 23.69
CA LEU A 327 -20.26 -2.94 23.53
C LEU A 327 -19.42 -2.93 24.83
N ASN A 328 -19.94 -3.44 25.94
CA ASN A 328 -19.33 -3.31 27.28
C ASN A 328 -17.94 -3.99 27.43
N HIS A 329 -17.53 -4.81 26.46
CA HIS A 329 -16.28 -5.56 26.49
C HIS A 329 -15.29 -5.18 25.38
N SER A 330 -15.59 -4.16 24.58
CA SER A 330 -14.70 -3.69 23.50
C SER A 330 -13.86 -2.50 23.96
N PRO A 331 -12.56 -2.49 23.67
CA PRO A 331 -11.73 -1.32 23.91
C PRO A 331 -12.17 -0.16 23.06
N PHE A 332 -12.05 0.99 23.70
CA PHE A 332 -12.84 2.14 23.37
C PHE A 332 -11.95 3.37 23.37
N VAL A 333 -11.87 4.00 22.20
CA VAL A 333 -11.38 5.38 22.09
C VAL A 333 -12.57 6.30 22.34
N LYS A 334 -12.61 6.93 23.52
CA LYS A 334 -13.81 7.63 24.02
C LYS A 334 -14.17 8.88 23.26
N GLU A 335 -13.17 9.61 22.81
CA GLU A 335 -13.33 10.92 22.19
C GLU A 335 -12.90 10.86 20.73
N ASN A 336 -11.60 11.01 20.44
CA ASN A 336 -11.12 11.17 19.07
C ASN A 336 -10.01 10.17 18.72
N PHE A 337 -10.12 9.57 17.54
CA PHE A 337 -9.06 8.77 16.92
C PHE A 337 -8.57 9.42 15.62
N ILE A 338 -7.34 9.91 15.62
CA ILE A 338 -6.64 10.39 14.41
C ILE A 338 -5.82 9.24 13.82
N HIS A 339 -6.28 8.68 12.69
CA HIS A 339 -5.66 7.52 12.06
C HIS A 339 -4.94 7.90 10.76
N GLN A 340 -3.63 8.14 10.84
CA GLN A 340 -2.77 8.46 9.67
C GLN A 340 -1.71 7.39 9.40
N GLY A 341 -1.23 6.68 10.42
CA GLY A 341 -0.31 5.55 10.29
C GLY A 341 -1.02 4.21 10.13
N THR A 342 -0.50 3.18 10.80
CA THR A 342 -1.04 1.81 10.71
C THR A 342 -1.74 1.41 12.01
N LEU A 343 -3.02 1.02 11.90
CA LEU A 343 -3.73 0.27 12.93
C LEU A 343 -3.72 -1.21 12.54
N ASP A 344 -3.09 -2.04 13.36
CA ASP A 344 -2.93 -3.47 13.12
C ASP A 344 -3.79 -4.30 14.08
N LEU A 345 -4.92 -4.80 13.58
CA LEU A 345 -5.80 -5.70 14.32
C LEU A 345 -5.49 -7.18 14.06
N ALA A 346 -4.71 -7.45 13.01
CA ALA A 346 -4.46 -8.78 12.47
C ALA A 346 -3.37 -9.53 13.25
N ASP A 347 -3.65 -10.73 13.73
CA ASP A 347 -2.63 -11.65 14.27
C ASP A 347 -1.90 -12.43 13.16
N GLY A 348 -2.45 -12.43 11.93
CA GLY A 348 -1.90 -13.10 10.75
C GLY A 348 -2.10 -14.61 10.73
N SER A 349 -2.85 -15.15 11.68
CA SER A 349 -3.22 -16.57 11.80
C SER A 349 -4.25 -16.97 10.74
N ASN A 350 -4.24 -18.24 10.34
CA ASN A 350 -5.29 -18.84 9.52
C ASN A 350 -6.51 -19.28 10.35
N GLN A 351 -6.41 -19.24 11.68
CA GLN A 351 -7.49 -19.34 12.66
C GLN A 351 -7.37 -18.13 13.60
N PRO A 352 -7.70 -16.93 13.12
CA PRO A 352 -7.48 -15.69 13.86
C PRO A 352 -8.45 -15.56 15.04
N ASN A 353 -7.98 -14.92 16.11
CA ASN A 353 -8.85 -14.42 17.17
C ASN A 353 -9.30 -13.00 16.81
N PHE A 354 -10.54 -12.85 16.34
CA PHE A 354 -11.00 -11.58 15.81
C PHE A 354 -11.05 -10.46 16.86
N THR A 355 -10.36 -9.38 16.56
CA THR A 355 -10.26 -8.15 17.34
C THR A 355 -11.39 -7.19 16.94
N HIS A 356 -12.01 -6.56 17.94
CA HIS A 356 -13.02 -5.53 17.74
C HIS A 356 -12.61 -4.25 18.47
N LEU A 357 -12.35 -3.18 17.71
CA LEU A 357 -12.06 -1.85 18.23
C LEU A 357 -13.26 -0.93 17.99
N VAL A 358 -13.74 -0.28 19.06
CA VAL A 358 -14.81 0.72 18.99
C VAL A 358 -14.22 2.10 19.19
N VAL A 359 -14.60 3.04 18.33
CA VAL A 359 -14.15 4.44 18.41
C VAL A 359 -15.33 5.38 18.28
N ASN A 360 -15.27 6.49 19.00
CA ASN A 360 -16.31 7.53 18.91
C ASN A 360 -16.10 8.37 17.63
N ASN A 361 -15.29 9.44 17.67
CA ASN A 361 -14.97 10.22 16.48
C ASN A 361 -13.70 9.69 15.79
N TYR A 362 -13.66 9.78 14.47
CA TYR A 362 -12.60 9.16 13.67
C TYR A 362 -12.13 10.06 12.52
N THR A 363 -10.83 10.32 12.45
CA THR A 363 -10.20 10.93 11.28
C THR A 363 -9.56 9.84 10.43
N SER A 364 -10.10 9.61 9.22
CA SER A 364 -9.62 8.59 8.31
C SER A 364 -8.41 9.06 7.48
N GLY A 365 -7.54 8.13 7.08
CA GLY A 365 -6.38 8.41 6.20
C GLY A 365 -5.29 7.33 6.23
N GLY A 366 -5.21 6.57 7.32
CA GLY A 366 -4.21 5.53 7.54
C GLY A 366 -4.52 4.16 6.92
N THR A 367 -3.74 3.16 7.34
CA THR A 367 -3.89 1.76 6.94
C THR A 367 -4.48 0.93 8.08
N LEU A 368 -5.59 0.24 7.80
CA LEU A 368 -6.17 -0.75 8.70
C LEU A 368 -5.77 -2.16 8.23
N LEU A 369 -5.01 -2.88 9.05
CA LEU A 369 -4.70 -4.30 8.83
C LEU A 369 -5.68 -5.17 9.61
N ILE A 370 -6.30 -6.13 8.92
CA ILE A 370 -7.26 -7.08 9.49
C ILE A 370 -6.97 -8.51 9.04
N ASP A 371 -7.45 -9.47 9.81
CA ASP A 371 -7.68 -10.83 9.37
C ASP A 371 -9.15 -11.03 9.01
N THR A 372 -9.37 -11.83 7.97
CA THR A 372 -10.70 -12.25 7.54
C THR A 372 -10.66 -13.72 7.14
N VAL A 373 -11.56 -14.52 7.72
CA VAL A 373 -11.88 -15.88 7.27
C VAL A 373 -13.23 -15.83 6.57
N TRP A 374 -13.26 -16.25 5.30
CA TRP A 374 -14.46 -16.31 4.49
C TRP A 374 -14.65 -17.74 3.96
N ASN A 375 -15.60 -18.43 4.56
CA ASN A 375 -15.98 -19.80 4.21
C ASN A 375 -17.34 -19.85 3.51
N LYS A 376 -17.64 -20.99 2.88
CA LYS A 376 -18.96 -21.30 2.30
C LYS A 376 -20.05 -21.32 3.38
N ASP A 377 -19.73 -21.82 4.58
CA ASP A 377 -20.58 -21.73 5.76
C ASP A 377 -20.36 -20.38 6.48
N PRO A 378 -21.35 -19.47 6.50
CA PRO A 378 -21.24 -18.18 7.17
C PRO A 378 -20.93 -18.28 8.67
N ILE A 379 -21.34 -19.37 9.35
CA ILE A 379 -21.13 -19.54 10.80
C ILE A 379 -19.65 -19.67 11.15
N THR A 380 -18.85 -20.19 10.23
CA THR A 380 -17.40 -20.38 10.39
C THR A 380 -16.59 -19.21 9.82
N SER A 381 -17.26 -18.16 9.33
CA SER A 381 -16.61 -16.97 8.77
C SER A 381 -16.53 -15.86 9.82
N GLY A 382 -15.50 -15.01 9.73
CA GLY A 382 -15.34 -13.88 10.64
C GLY A 382 -14.27 -12.90 10.15
N SER A 383 -14.19 -11.73 10.79
CA SER A 383 -13.20 -10.71 10.49
C SER A 383 -12.93 -9.86 11.73
N ASP A 384 -11.75 -9.24 11.78
CA ASP A 384 -11.55 -8.10 12.67
C ASP A 384 -12.48 -6.95 12.29
N ILE A 385 -12.87 -6.15 13.27
CA ILE A 385 -13.86 -5.08 13.12
C ILE A 385 -13.34 -3.77 13.71
N LEU A 386 -13.43 -2.70 12.90
CA LEU A 386 -13.39 -1.32 13.38
C LEU A 386 -14.80 -0.72 13.35
N HIS A 387 -15.34 -0.35 14.51
CA HIS A 387 -16.68 0.25 14.66
C HIS A 387 -16.56 1.72 15.05
N VAL A 388 -16.98 2.62 14.16
CA VAL A 388 -17.02 4.07 14.38
C VAL A 388 -18.44 4.52 14.68
N LEU A 389 -18.66 5.07 15.88
CA LEU A 389 -19.97 5.52 16.37
C LEU A 389 -20.33 6.95 16.00
N GLY A 390 -19.33 7.84 16.06
CA GLY A 390 -19.46 9.27 15.93
C GLY A 390 -19.16 9.77 14.53
N ASP A 391 -18.72 11.03 14.45
CA ASP A 391 -18.48 11.70 13.18
C ASP A 391 -17.15 11.27 12.56
N ILE A 392 -17.10 11.25 11.23
CA ILE A 392 -15.90 10.86 10.47
C ILE A 392 -15.35 12.06 9.70
N ASP A 393 -14.17 12.52 10.08
CA ASP A 393 -13.39 13.48 9.30
C ASP A 393 -12.56 12.74 8.24
N ARG A 394 -12.68 13.19 6.99
CA ARG A 394 -12.04 12.59 5.82
C ARG A 394 -11.04 13.52 5.16
N SER A 395 -10.65 14.59 5.84
CA SER A 395 -9.67 15.58 5.38
C SER A 395 -8.35 14.94 4.93
N GLN A 396 -7.98 13.76 5.44
CA GLN A 396 -6.77 13.01 5.09
C GLN A 396 -7.01 11.84 4.13
N GLY A 397 -8.20 11.72 3.53
CA GLY A 397 -8.56 10.64 2.61
C GLY A 397 -9.25 9.45 3.29
N ALA A 398 -9.47 8.38 2.54
CA ALA A 398 -10.11 7.15 3.04
C ALA A 398 -9.09 6.24 3.72
N THR A 399 -9.50 5.55 4.80
CA THR A 399 -8.68 4.50 5.39
C THR A 399 -8.58 3.31 4.44
N THR A 400 -7.35 2.88 4.17
CA THR A 400 -7.09 1.71 3.32
C THR A 400 -7.09 0.44 4.15
N VAL A 401 -8.07 -0.43 3.91
CA VAL A 401 -8.21 -1.73 4.57
C VAL A 401 -7.46 -2.79 3.76
N LYS A 402 -6.58 -3.55 4.44
CA LYS A 402 -5.79 -4.63 3.85
C LYS A 402 -5.79 -5.85 4.78
N THR A 403 -5.59 -7.02 4.19
CA THR A 403 -5.28 -8.24 4.95
C THR A 403 -3.79 -8.53 4.91
N LYS A 404 -3.19 -9.02 6.01
CA LYS A 404 -1.75 -9.35 6.06
C LYS A 404 -1.34 -10.45 5.08
N THR A 405 -2.16 -11.48 4.96
CA THR A 405 -1.83 -12.74 4.26
C THR A 405 -2.86 -13.12 3.19
N GLY A 406 -3.87 -12.28 2.97
CA GLY A 406 -5.04 -12.56 2.13
C GLY A 406 -6.28 -12.89 2.95
N ILE A 407 -7.40 -13.09 2.28
CA ILE A 407 -8.62 -13.61 2.93
C ILE A 407 -8.55 -15.13 2.94
N PHE A 408 -8.54 -15.71 4.14
CA PHE A 408 -8.52 -17.15 4.36
C PHE A 408 -9.90 -17.77 4.14
N GLY A 409 -9.94 -19.10 4.03
CA GLY A 409 -11.18 -19.87 3.97
C GLY A 409 -11.44 -20.56 2.63
N ASP A 410 -12.55 -21.29 2.58
CA ASP A 410 -12.93 -22.16 1.46
C ASP A 410 -13.94 -21.52 0.49
N ILE A 411 -14.17 -20.20 0.59
CA ILE A 411 -15.09 -19.49 -0.29
C ILE A 411 -14.71 -19.66 -1.76
N GLU A 412 -15.68 -20.09 -2.57
CA GLU A 412 -15.57 -20.16 -4.02
C GLU A 412 -16.55 -19.20 -4.64
N LYS A 413 -16.17 -18.60 -5.76
CA LYS A 413 -17.04 -17.67 -6.48
C LYS A 413 -18.17 -18.42 -7.20
N THR A 414 -19.40 -18.01 -6.92
CA THR A 414 -20.67 -18.55 -7.46
C THR A 414 -21.47 -17.46 -8.20
N ASP A 415 -22.62 -17.82 -8.79
CA ASP A 415 -23.54 -16.85 -9.40
C ASP A 415 -24.42 -16.11 -8.36
N GLN A 416 -24.39 -16.56 -7.11
CA GLN A 416 -25.11 -15.93 -6.01
C GLN A 416 -24.28 -14.80 -5.39
N LYS A 417 -24.96 -13.75 -4.90
CA LYS A 417 -24.30 -12.64 -4.22
C LYS A 417 -23.60 -13.18 -2.97
N GLN A 418 -22.30 -13.02 -2.89
CA GLN A 418 -21.49 -13.41 -1.75
C GLN A 418 -20.85 -12.16 -1.12
N ILE A 419 -21.12 -11.96 0.17
CA ILE A 419 -20.45 -10.97 1.01
C ILE A 419 -19.79 -11.68 2.18
N SER A 420 -18.65 -11.16 2.66
CA SER A 420 -17.97 -11.70 3.83
C SER A 420 -18.72 -11.35 5.12
N SER A 421 -18.17 -11.79 6.25
CA SER A 421 -18.46 -11.21 7.56
C SER A 421 -18.13 -9.70 7.58
N LEU A 422 -18.73 -9.00 8.52
CA LEU A 422 -18.56 -7.57 8.74
C LEU A 422 -17.10 -7.20 8.99
N VAL A 423 -16.59 -6.16 8.33
CA VAL A 423 -15.20 -5.68 8.43
C VAL A 423 -15.10 -4.34 9.15
N ALA A 424 -16.05 -3.43 8.90
CA ALA A 424 -16.07 -2.13 9.56
C ALA A 424 -17.50 -1.58 9.61
N ILE A 425 -17.76 -0.73 10.59
CA ILE A 425 -19.01 0.02 10.72
C ILE A 425 -18.68 1.50 10.80
N ALA A 426 -19.42 2.30 10.04
CA ALA A 426 -19.35 3.75 10.07
C ALA A 426 -20.76 4.32 10.24
N GLU A 427 -21.19 4.50 11.50
CA GLU A 427 -22.57 4.88 11.85
C GLU A 427 -23.00 6.19 11.18
N LYS A 428 -22.08 7.17 11.11
CA LYS A 428 -22.34 8.49 10.53
C LYS A 428 -21.48 8.83 9.29
N ASP A 429 -21.16 7.85 8.43
CA ASP A 429 -20.55 8.16 7.13
C ASP A 429 -21.61 8.60 6.10
N HIS A 430 -21.84 9.90 6.00
CA HIS A 430 -22.79 10.46 5.03
C HIS A 430 -22.37 10.27 3.56
N ASN A 431 -21.06 10.12 3.27
CA ASN A 431 -20.52 10.13 1.90
C ASN A 431 -20.04 8.75 1.41
N GLY A 432 -19.95 7.75 2.29
CA GLY A 432 -19.89 6.32 1.94
C GLY A 432 -18.57 5.76 1.43
N LEU A 433 -17.46 6.35 1.84
CA LEU A 433 -16.11 6.01 1.38
C LEU A 433 -15.09 6.18 2.53
N ALA A 434 -15.50 6.13 3.80
CA ALA A 434 -14.57 6.18 4.94
C ALA A 434 -13.51 5.06 4.87
N PHE A 435 -13.89 3.90 4.33
CA PHE A 435 -13.03 2.75 4.14
C PHE A 435 -13.03 2.31 2.67
N ILE A 436 -11.85 1.98 2.16
CA ILE A 436 -11.62 1.38 0.85
C ILE A 436 -10.65 0.22 1.00
N GLY A 437 -10.73 -0.80 0.15
CA GLY A 437 -9.82 -1.94 0.29
C GLY A 437 -9.95 -2.95 -0.85
N LYS A 438 -8.86 -3.68 -1.10
CA LYS A 438 -8.82 -4.83 -2.00
C LYS A 438 -7.95 -5.91 -1.37
N SER A 439 -8.36 -7.16 -1.51
CA SER A 439 -7.58 -8.30 -1.03
C SER A 439 -7.75 -9.52 -1.94
N ALA A 440 -6.73 -10.38 -1.97
CA ALA A 440 -6.82 -11.68 -2.64
C ALA A 440 -7.47 -12.69 -1.71
N THR A 441 -8.38 -13.50 -2.25
CA THR A 441 -8.89 -14.70 -1.61
C THR A 441 -8.08 -15.92 -2.04
N LEU A 442 -8.09 -16.99 -1.24
CA LEU A 442 -7.42 -18.25 -1.60
C LEU A 442 -8.00 -18.89 -2.87
N ASN A 443 -9.33 -18.86 -3.06
CA ASN A 443 -10.02 -19.67 -4.07
C ASN A 443 -10.94 -18.89 -5.04
N ALA A 444 -11.28 -17.63 -4.73
CA ALA A 444 -12.32 -16.87 -5.44
C ALA A 444 -11.80 -15.64 -6.23
N GLY A 445 -10.50 -15.38 -6.21
CA GLY A 445 -9.86 -14.24 -6.89
C GLY A 445 -9.79 -12.99 -6.00
N GLU A 446 -9.86 -11.81 -6.63
CA GLU A 446 -9.83 -10.52 -5.93
C GLU A 446 -11.19 -10.21 -5.30
N ALA A 447 -11.16 -9.85 -4.01
CA ALA A 447 -12.27 -9.24 -3.30
C ALA A 447 -12.00 -7.74 -3.12
N GLN A 448 -13.08 -6.95 -3.16
CA GLN A 448 -13.01 -5.52 -2.87
C GLN A 448 -13.95 -5.17 -1.72
N LEU A 449 -13.58 -4.16 -0.94
CA LEU A 449 -14.41 -3.67 0.15
C LEU A 449 -15.57 -2.86 -0.44
N VAL A 450 -16.80 -3.19 -0.03
CA VAL A 450 -18.03 -2.51 -0.44
C VAL A 450 -18.83 -2.08 0.79
N ARG A 451 -19.43 -0.90 0.68
CA ARG A 451 -20.35 -0.37 1.69
C ARG A 451 -21.80 -0.80 1.39
N ILE A 452 -22.48 -1.34 2.40
CA ILE A 452 -23.91 -1.66 2.39
C ILE A 452 -24.55 -1.05 3.64
N GLY A 453 -25.36 0.00 3.49
CA GLY A 453 -25.82 0.80 4.62
C GLY A 453 -24.65 1.50 5.33
N ASN A 454 -24.56 1.43 6.65
CA ASN A 454 -23.43 1.89 7.47
C ASN A 454 -22.31 0.83 7.63
N LYS A 455 -22.44 -0.35 7.03
CA LYS A 455 -21.54 -1.50 7.22
C LYS A 455 -20.66 -1.78 5.99
N TYR A 456 -19.46 -2.29 6.21
CA TYR A 456 -18.49 -2.64 5.17
C TYR A 456 -18.18 -4.13 5.15
N TYR A 457 -18.13 -4.70 3.94
CA TYR A 457 -17.92 -6.12 3.70
C TYR A 457 -16.98 -6.32 2.51
N TRP A 458 -16.29 -7.45 2.46
CA TRP A 458 -15.65 -7.89 1.22
C TRP A 458 -16.72 -8.43 0.25
N THR A 459 -16.58 -8.10 -1.04
CA THR A 459 -17.41 -8.63 -2.13
C THR A 459 -16.53 -9.16 -3.26
N LEU A 460 -17.01 -10.20 -3.95
CA LEU A 460 -16.40 -10.79 -5.15
C LEU A 460 -17.02 -10.26 -6.45
N ASP A 461 -18.16 -9.56 -6.33
CA ASP A 461 -18.96 -9.06 -7.44
C ASP A 461 -19.12 -7.55 -7.35
N ALA A 462 -19.10 -6.92 -8.51
CA ALA A 462 -19.35 -5.51 -8.65
C ALA A 462 -20.86 -5.25 -8.58
N LEU A 463 -21.27 -4.41 -7.64
CA LEU A 463 -22.62 -3.87 -7.62
C LEU A 463 -22.74 -2.82 -8.74
N GLU A 464 -23.82 -2.88 -9.51
CA GLU A 464 -24.17 -1.77 -10.40
C GLU A 464 -24.40 -0.51 -9.55
N PRO A 465 -23.96 0.67 -10.04
CA PRO A 465 -24.24 1.93 -9.35
C PRO A 465 -25.76 2.10 -9.19
N GLU A 466 -26.18 2.63 -8.04
CA GLU A 466 -27.58 3.01 -7.84
C GLU A 466 -27.98 4.02 -8.94
N PRO A 467 -29.16 3.86 -9.57
CA PRO A 467 -29.63 4.81 -10.57
C PRO A 467 -29.66 6.20 -9.93
N GLN A 468 -28.98 7.17 -10.56
CA GLN A 468 -29.08 8.56 -10.14
C GLN A 468 -30.57 8.97 -10.14
N PRO A 469 -31.05 9.70 -9.12
CA PRO A 469 -32.39 10.26 -9.15
C PRO A 469 -32.52 11.10 -10.42
N GLN A 470 -33.53 10.80 -11.25
CA GLN A 470 -33.84 11.63 -12.41
C GLN A 470 -34.07 13.07 -11.93
N PRO A 471 -33.58 14.09 -12.66
CA PRO A 471 -33.89 15.47 -12.37
C PRO A 471 -35.41 15.63 -12.26
N GLU A 472 -35.90 16.23 -11.19
CA GLU A 472 -37.31 16.61 -11.10
C GLU A 472 -37.67 17.42 -12.36
N PRO A 473 -38.78 17.12 -13.04
CA PRO A 473 -39.18 17.83 -14.24
C PRO A 473 -39.29 19.32 -13.90
N GLN A 474 -38.54 20.16 -14.65
CA GLN A 474 -38.65 21.61 -14.51
C GLN A 474 -40.12 22.04 -14.68
N PRO A 475 -40.61 23.00 -13.87
CA PRO A 475 -41.95 23.55 -14.06
C PRO A 475 -42.11 24.05 -15.50
N GLN A 476 -43.14 23.57 -16.19
CA GLN A 476 -43.48 24.11 -17.51
C GLN A 476 -43.75 25.62 -17.40
N PRO A 477 -43.27 26.43 -18.36
CA PRO A 477 -43.60 27.85 -18.41
C PRO A 477 -45.12 28.05 -18.47
N GLU A 478 -45.65 28.98 -17.66
CA GLU A 478 -47.05 29.39 -17.74
C GLU A 478 -47.39 29.85 -19.17
N PRO A 479 -48.58 29.48 -19.72
CA PRO A 479 -48.97 29.87 -21.06
C PRO A 479 -49.09 31.40 -21.15
N GLN A 480 -48.45 32.00 -22.17
CA GLN A 480 -48.70 33.40 -22.49
C GLN A 480 -50.16 33.62 -22.91
N PRO A 481 -50.77 34.79 -22.59
CA PRO A 481 -52.13 35.10 -22.99
C PRO A 481 -52.30 35.05 -24.51
N GLN A 482 -53.32 34.32 -24.98
CA GLN A 482 -53.71 34.31 -26.39
C GLN A 482 -54.23 35.70 -26.82
N PRO A 483 -53.87 36.19 -28.03
CA PRO A 483 -54.49 37.36 -28.64
C PRO A 483 -55.98 37.13 -28.93
N GLU A 484 -56.78 38.19 -28.80
CA GLU A 484 -58.22 38.19 -29.08
C GLU A 484 -58.56 37.75 -30.52
N PRO A 485 -59.71 37.09 -30.75
CA PRO A 485 -60.05 36.52 -32.04
C PRO A 485 -60.47 37.61 -33.04
N GLN A 486 -59.90 37.57 -34.26
CA GLN A 486 -60.47 38.29 -35.40
C GLN A 486 -61.72 37.55 -35.96
N PRO A 487 -62.66 38.28 -36.58
CA PRO A 487 -63.96 37.72 -37.00
C PRO A 487 -63.85 36.66 -38.10
N GLN A 488 -64.66 35.62 -37.98
CA GLN A 488 -64.79 34.49 -38.90
C GLN A 488 -65.26 34.88 -40.31
N PRO A 489 -64.67 34.30 -41.37
CA PRO A 489 -65.34 34.09 -42.65
C PRO A 489 -66.34 32.92 -42.57
N GLU A 490 -67.44 33.05 -43.30
CA GLU A 490 -68.60 32.14 -43.38
C GLU A 490 -68.27 30.67 -43.75
N PRO A 491 -69.15 29.72 -43.40
CA PRO A 491 -68.87 28.29 -43.45
C PRO A 491 -68.99 27.73 -44.87
N GLN A 492 -67.98 26.98 -45.30
CA GLN A 492 -68.06 26.06 -46.44
C GLN A 492 -68.12 24.59 -45.96
N PRO A 493 -68.68 23.69 -46.79
CA PRO A 493 -69.43 22.51 -46.35
C PRO A 493 -68.59 21.45 -45.65
N GLN A 494 -69.21 20.77 -44.67
CA GLN A 494 -68.69 19.59 -43.98
C GLN A 494 -68.25 18.50 -44.98
N PRO A 495 -66.99 18.04 -44.94
CA PRO A 495 -66.61 16.73 -45.43
C PRO A 495 -67.15 15.65 -44.47
N GLU A 496 -67.62 14.55 -45.05
CA GLU A 496 -68.13 13.36 -44.38
C GLU A 496 -67.21 12.84 -43.26
N PRO A 497 -67.76 12.21 -42.20
CA PRO A 497 -66.97 11.71 -41.08
C PRO A 497 -65.95 10.66 -41.56
N GLN A 498 -64.66 10.97 -41.39
CA GLN A 498 -63.61 9.97 -41.50
C GLN A 498 -63.84 8.87 -40.44
N PRO A 499 -63.59 7.60 -40.78
CA PRO A 499 -63.73 6.49 -39.85
C PRO A 499 -62.82 6.69 -38.63
N GLN A 500 -63.34 6.39 -37.43
CA GLN A 500 -62.55 6.40 -36.20
C GLN A 500 -61.27 5.57 -36.39
N PRO A 501 -60.10 6.09 -35.99
CA PRO A 501 -58.88 5.29 -35.93
C PRO A 501 -59.13 4.07 -35.04
N GLU A 502 -58.77 2.89 -35.52
CA GLU A 502 -58.71 1.69 -34.70
C GLU A 502 -57.92 2.00 -33.41
N PRO A 503 -58.33 1.45 -32.25
CA PRO A 503 -57.60 1.64 -31.00
C PRO A 503 -56.14 1.28 -31.23
N GLN A 504 -55.23 2.23 -30.96
CA GLN A 504 -53.81 1.92 -30.96
C GLN A 504 -53.58 0.69 -30.09
N PRO A 505 -52.82 -0.32 -30.57
CA PRO A 505 -52.46 -1.47 -29.76
C PRO A 505 -51.90 -0.96 -28.44
N GLN A 506 -52.46 -1.43 -27.32
CA GLN A 506 -51.89 -1.15 -26.01
C GLN A 506 -50.38 -1.40 -26.08
N PRO A 507 -49.54 -0.50 -25.53
CA PRO A 507 -48.11 -0.72 -25.47
C PRO A 507 -47.89 -2.12 -24.91
N LYS A 508 -47.23 -2.99 -25.71
CA LYS A 508 -46.80 -4.29 -25.20
C LYS A 508 -46.14 -4.04 -23.84
N PRO A 509 -46.48 -4.83 -22.80
CA PRO A 509 -45.80 -4.74 -21.52
C PRO A 509 -44.30 -4.63 -21.79
N GLN A 510 -43.71 -3.55 -21.32
CA GLN A 510 -42.28 -3.34 -21.39
C GLN A 510 -41.66 -4.64 -20.84
N PRO A 511 -40.72 -5.28 -21.56
CA PRO A 511 -40.10 -6.50 -21.06
C PRO A 511 -39.66 -6.26 -19.64
N GLU A 512 -40.05 -7.13 -18.70
CA GLU A 512 -39.58 -7.07 -17.32
C GLU A 512 -38.07 -6.80 -17.35
N PRO A 513 -37.56 -5.85 -16.53
CA PRO A 513 -36.14 -5.58 -16.46
C PRO A 513 -35.42 -6.92 -16.27
N GLN A 514 -34.59 -7.30 -17.25
CA GLN A 514 -33.76 -8.49 -17.11
C GLN A 514 -33.04 -8.40 -15.76
N PRO A 515 -32.98 -9.48 -14.97
CA PRO A 515 -32.35 -9.45 -13.66
C PRO A 515 -30.94 -8.88 -13.80
N LYS A 516 -30.67 -7.76 -13.09
CA LYS A 516 -29.38 -7.05 -13.10
C LYS A 516 -28.25 -8.06 -13.02
N GLN A 517 -27.54 -8.25 -14.13
CA GLN A 517 -26.58 -9.33 -14.28
C GLN A 517 -25.34 -8.97 -13.45
N ARG A 518 -25.16 -9.63 -12.30
CA ARG A 518 -24.01 -9.43 -11.41
C ARG A 518 -22.72 -9.69 -12.16
N GLN A 519 -21.73 -8.82 -11.99
CA GLN A 519 -20.48 -8.87 -12.74
C GLN A 519 -19.32 -9.19 -11.84
N GLU A 520 -18.62 -10.28 -12.16
CA GLU A 520 -17.42 -10.72 -11.46
C GLU A 520 -16.38 -9.59 -11.40
N ILE A 521 -15.84 -9.30 -10.21
CA ILE A 521 -14.65 -8.46 -10.09
C ILE A 521 -13.44 -9.24 -10.60
N ARG A 522 -12.66 -8.61 -11.48
CA ARG A 522 -11.37 -9.12 -11.96
C ARG A 522 -10.29 -8.08 -11.72
N SER A 523 -9.09 -8.56 -11.38
CA SER A 523 -7.93 -7.70 -11.31
C SER A 523 -7.63 -7.08 -12.67
N ALA A 524 -7.07 -5.87 -12.65
CA ALA A 524 -6.72 -5.14 -13.86
C ALA A 524 -5.74 -5.95 -14.75
N ALA A 525 -4.82 -6.68 -14.13
CA ALA A 525 -3.85 -7.56 -14.81
C ALA A 525 -4.50 -8.72 -15.57
N SER A 526 -5.54 -9.34 -15.01
CA SER A 526 -6.24 -10.47 -15.64
C SER A 526 -6.78 -10.12 -17.03
N SER A 527 -7.25 -8.88 -17.20
CA SER A 527 -7.74 -8.39 -18.50
C SER A 527 -6.66 -8.42 -19.59
N ALA A 528 -5.40 -8.15 -19.24
CA ALA A 528 -4.30 -8.17 -20.19
C ALA A 528 -3.90 -9.60 -20.54
N TYR A 529 -3.82 -10.48 -19.53
CA TYR A 529 -3.43 -11.88 -19.72
C TYR A 529 -4.38 -12.65 -20.63
N ILE A 530 -5.68 -12.41 -20.52
CA ILE A 530 -6.71 -13.08 -21.34
C ILE A 530 -6.68 -12.60 -22.79
N GLN A 531 -6.36 -11.33 -23.03
CA GLN A 531 -6.45 -10.73 -24.37
C GLN A 531 -5.16 -10.87 -25.20
N MET A 532 -4.00 -11.00 -24.55
CA MET A 532 -2.71 -11.01 -25.24
C MET A 532 -2.58 -12.09 -26.35
N PRO A 533 -3.02 -13.35 -26.14
CA PRO A 533 -2.88 -14.38 -27.18
C PRO A 533 -3.57 -14.01 -28.48
N TYR A 534 -4.79 -13.45 -28.41
CA TYR A 534 -5.51 -12.96 -29.59
C TYR A 534 -4.71 -11.87 -30.32
N THR A 535 -4.17 -10.91 -29.55
CA THR A 535 -3.46 -9.76 -30.12
C THR A 535 -2.13 -10.15 -30.78
N ASN A 536 -1.45 -11.18 -30.25
CA ASN A 536 -0.25 -11.75 -30.85
C ASN A 536 -0.56 -12.48 -32.16
N MET A 537 -1.69 -13.21 -32.23
CA MET A 537 -2.13 -13.83 -33.47
C MET A 537 -2.47 -12.78 -34.54
N GLU A 538 -3.22 -11.73 -34.17
CA GLU A 538 -3.52 -10.62 -35.08
C GLU A 538 -2.26 -9.92 -35.63
N LEU A 539 -1.19 -9.79 -34.83
CA LEU A 539 0.08 -9.24 -35.34
C LEU A 539 0.68 -10.14 -36.42
N ALA A 540 0.72 -11.46 -36.22
CA ALA A 540 1.25 -12.38 -37.22
C ALA A 540 0.40 -12.40 -38.51
N TYR A 541 -0.93 -12.38 -38.39
CA TYR A 541 -1.83 -12.28 -39.55
C TYR A 541 -1.57 -11.00 -40.37
N SER A 542 -1.39 -9.86 -39.70
CA SER A 542 -1.06 -8.59 -40.38
C SER A 542 0.30 -8.64 -41.10
N THR A 543 1.26 -9.44 -40.61
CA THR A 543 2.59 -9.52 -41.22
C THR A 543 2.66 -10.40 -42.48
N VAL A 544 1.82 -11.43 -42.60
CA VAL A 544 1.77 -12.25 -43.83
C VAL A 544 0.99 -11.53 -44.94
N ASP A 545 -0.18 -11.01 -44.57
CA ASP A 545 -1.16 -10.30 -45.44
C ASP A 545 -1.38 -10.97 -46.82
N THR A 546 -1.91 -10.24 -47.80
CA THR A 546 -2.05 -10.73 -49.18
C THR A 546 -0.77 -10.57 -50.00
N LEU A 547 -0.64 -11.36 -51.07
CA LEU A 547 0.45 -11.21 -52.06
C LEU A 547 0.54 -9.76 -52.57
N ALA A 548 -0.59 -9.19 -52.98
CA ALA A 548 -0.64 -7.83 -53.51
C ALA A 548 -0.09 -6.79 -52.51
N LYS A 549 -0.43 -6.89 -51.22
CA LYS A 549 0.07 -5.94 -50.20
C LYS A 549 1.54 -6.18 -49.83
N ARG A 550 2.07 -7.39 -50.08
CA ARG A 550 3.48 -7.73 -49.85
C ARG A 550 4.37 -7.38 -51.04
N ARG A 551 3.84 -7.47 -52.25
CA ARG A 551 4.58 -7.41 -53.52
C ARG A 551 4.02 -6.40 -54.51
N GLY A 552 3.13 -5.49 -54.10
CA GLY A 552 2.55 -4.44 -54.95
C GLY A 552 1.55 -4.91 -56.02
N SER A 553 1.73 -6.12 -56.56
CA SER A 553 0.96 -6.70 -57.66
C SER A 553 0.84 -8.23 -57.50
N THR A 554 -0.23 -8.78 -58.07
CA THR A 554 -0.50 -10.22 -58.25
C THR A 554 -0.05 -10.76 -59.60
N ALA A 555 0.36 -9.88 -60.52
CA ALA A 555 1.00 -10.27 -61.77
C ALA A 555 2.47 -10.65 -61.52
N GLY A 556 2.92 -11.70 -62.20
CA GLY A 556 4.33 -12.11 -62.20
C GLY A 556 5.26 -11.05 -62.81
N PRO A 557 6.58 -11.19 -62.61
CA PRO A 557 7.56 -10.24 -63.13
C PRO A 557 7.52 -10.20 -64.66
N LYS A 558 7.56 -8.99 -65.25
CA LYS A 558 7.50 -8.78 -66.71
C LYS A 558 8.82 -9.13 -67.42
N GLU A 559 9.94 -8.88 -66.74
CA GLU A 559 11.27 -9.30 -67.14
C GLU A 559 11.70 -10.48 -66.23
N MET A 560 12.67 -11.31 -66.65
CA MET A 560 13.18 -12.43 -65.85
C MET A 560 14.51 -12.06 -65.18
N PRO A 561 14.50 -11.35 -64.05
CA PRO A 561 15.71 -11.04 -63.29
C PRO A 561 16.25 -12.31 -62.63
N GLU A 562 17.57 -12.38 -62.41
CA GLU A 562 18.16 -13.47 -61.63
C GLU A 562 17.89 -13.28 -60.13
N LEU A 563 17.79 -12.02 -59.68
CA LEU A 563 17.60 -11.67 -58.27
C LEU A 563 16.63 -10.49 -58.09
N GLY A 564 16.00 -10.43 -56.92
CA GLY A 564 15.13 -9.32 -56.55
C GLY A 564 15.18 -9.02 -55.05
N ALA A 565 14.97 -7.76 -54.68
CA ALA A 565 14.86 -7.33 -53.30
C ALA A 565 13.63 -6.44 -53.11
N TRP A 566 13.02 -6.53 -51.94
CA TRP A 566 11.85 -5.74 -51.61
C TRP A 566 11.82 -5.35 -50.14
N GLY A 567 11.14 -4.25 -49.85
CA GLY A 567 10.91 -3.81 -48.49
C GLY A 567 9.55 -3.15 -48.35
N ARG A 568 8.94 -3.26 -47.18
CA ARG A 568 7.69 -2.54 -46.84
C ARG A 568 7.62 -2.15 -45.37
N VAL A 569 6.85 -1.10 -45.12
CA VAL A 569 6.45 -0.66 -43.79
C VAL A 569 4.93 -0.57 -43.71
N VAL A 570 4.37 -0.98 -42.57
CA VAL A 570 2.93 -1.00 -42.35
C VAL A 570 2.60 -0.49 -40.96
N SER A 571 1.55 0.33 -40.89
CA SER A 571 0.90 0.81 -39.68
C SER A 571 -0.55 0.37 -39.67
N LYS A 572 -1.02 -0.23 -38.58
CA LYS A 572 -2.41 -0.70 -38.44
C LYS A 572 -2.98 -0.36 -37.06
N TYR A 573 -4.08 0.37 -37.05
CA TYR A 573 -4.93 0.53 -35.87
C TYR A 573 -6.01 -0.54 -35.88
N LEU A 574 -6.27 -1.18 -34.74
CA LEU A 574 -7.39 -2.10 -34.57
C LEU A 574 -8.10 -1.84 -33.23
N LYS A 575 -9.42 -1.69 -33.29
CA LYS A 575 -10.32 -1.67 -32.14
C LYS A 575 -11.22 -2.91 -32.21
N VAL A 576 -11.28 -3.66 -31.12
CA VAL A 576 -12.24 -4.76 -30.96
C VAL A 576 -12.92 -4.70 -29.61
N GLU A 577 -14.18 -5.11 -29.60
CA GLU A 577 -14.98 -5.26 -28.39
C GLU A 577 -15.36 -6.72 -28.21
N GLY A 578 -15.01 -7.28 -27.04
CA GLY A 578 -15.28 -8.68 -26.71
C GLY A 578 -16.75 -8.90 -26.42
N LYS A 579 -17.23 -10.10 -26.71
CA LYS A 579 -18.61 -10.51 -26.49
C LYS A 579 -18.99 -10.47 -25.00
N GLU A 580 -18.10 -10.95 -24.14
CA GLU A 580 -18.39 -11.09 -22.72
C GLU A 580 -18.12 -9.77 -21.98
N ARG A 581 -16.88 -9.26 -21.98
CA ARG A 581 -16.57 -8.01 -21.27
C ARG A 581 -15.30 -7.27 -21.67
N LEU A 582 -14.30 -7.98 -22.23
CA LEU A 582 -12.95 -7.46 -22.42
C LEU A 582 -12.80 -6.81 -23.80
N ASN A 583 -12.33 -5.57 -23.80
CA ASN A 583 -12.11 -4.78 -25.00
C ASN A 583 -10.64 -4.40 -25.09
N HIS A 584 -10.14 -4.20 -26.31
CA HIS A 584 -8.83 -3.59 -26.52
C HIS A 584 -8.75 -2.75 -27.78
N ARG A 585 -7.81 -1.81 -27.72
CA ARG A 585 -7.33 -1.05 -28.87
C ARG A 585 -5.84 -1.34 -29.05
N GLN A 586 -5.40 -1.54 -30.28
CA GLN A 586 -4.00 -1.80 -30.57
C GLN A 586 -3.51 -1.00 -31.78
N ASN A 587 -2.23 -0.60 -31.72
CA ASN A 587 -1.50 0.04 -32.81
C ASN A 587 -0.31 -0.85 -33.16
N GLN A 588 -0.35 -1.44 -34.35
CA GLN A 588 0.69 -2.31 -34.90
C GLN A 588 1.56 -1.51 -35.87
N TYR A 589 2.87 -1.71 -35.78
CA TYR A 589 3.86 -1.17 -36.70
C TYR A 589 4.82 -2.29 -37.07
N PHE A 590 5.11 -2.48 -38.34
CA PHE A 590 6.15 -3.42 -38.73
C PHE A 590 6.88 -2.98 -39.99
N ALA A 591 8.14 -3.40 -40.06
CA ALA A 591 8.97 -3.32 -41.26
C ALA A 591 9.32 -4.74 -41.72
N GLN A 592 9.31 -4.95 -43.04
CA GLN A 592 9.71 -6.19 -43.68
C GLN A 592 10.71 -5.92 -44.79
N VAL A 593 11.69 -6.82 -44.90
CA VAL A 593 12.66 -6.85 -45.98
C VAL A 593 12.76 -8.26 -46.50
N GLY A 594 12.81 -8.43 -47.82
CA GLY A 594 12.89 -9.75 -48.46
C GLY A 594 13.72 -9.76 -49.72
N VAL A 595 14.16 -10.95 -50.08
CA VAL A 595 14.97 -11.22 -51.27
C VAL A 595 14.43 -12.44 -52.00
N ASP A 596 14.35 -12.32 -53.32
CA ASP A 596 14.07 -13.41 -54.25
C ASP A 596 15.41 -14.01 -54.70
N PHE A 597 15.56 -15.34 -54.59
CA PHE A 597 16.80 -16.05 -54.95
C PHE A 597 16.61 -17.11 -56.03
N ASP A 598 15.37 -17.42 -56.41
CA ASP A 598 15.05 -18.30 -57.54
C ASP A 598 13.81 -17.74 -58.25
N ILE A 599 14.03 -17.23 -59.46
CA ILE A 599 12.99 -16.78 -60.38
C ILE A 599 13.17 -17.59 -61.66
N ASN A 600 12.28 -18.53 -61.91
CA ASN A 600 12.39 -19.40 -63.08
C ASN A 600 11.08 -19.50 -63.84
N THR A 601 11.18 -19.61 -65.17
CA THR A 601 10.02 -19.86 -66.03
C THR A 601 10.25 -21.14 -66.81
N LYS A 602 9.34 -22.11 -66.64
CA LYS A 602 9.33 -23.38 -67.39
C LYS A 602 7.91 -23.69 -67.83
N ASN A 603 7.73 -24.13 -69.07
CA ASN A 603 6.43 -24.49 -69.64
C ASN A 603 5.33 -23.46 -69.34
N SER A 604 5.61 -22.18 -69.57
CA SER A 604 4.63 -21.09 -69.36
C SER A 604 4.19 -20.87 -67.91
N VAL A 605 4.95 -21.37 -66.95
CA VAL A 605 4.75 -21.17 -65.51
C VAL A 605 5.98 -20.48 -64.93
N THR A 606 5.77 -19.33 -64.31
CA THR A 606 6.83 -18.59 -63.60
C THR A 606 6.72 -18.88 -62.11
N LYS A 607 7.84 -19.27 -61.48
CA LYS A 607 7.96 -19.46 -60.03
C LYS A 607 8.93 -18.45 -59.47
N GLN A 608 8.54 -17.82 -58.37
CA GLN A 608 9.34 -16.85 -57.63
C GLN A 608 9.45 -17.31 -56.18
N THR A 609 10.66 -17.66 -55.76
CA THR A 609 10.97 -18.15 -54.41
C THR A 609 11.85 -17.14 -53.69
N GLY A 610 11.50 -16.83 -52.45
CA GLY A 610 12.24 -15.87 -51.65
C GLY A 610 12.05 -16.02 -50.16
N ILE A 611 12.89 -15.33 -49.40
CA ILE A 611 12.82 -15.23 -47.94
C ILE A 611 12.61 -13.79 -47.51
N TYR A 612 12.07 -13.60 -46.31
CA TYR A 612 11.96 -12.27 -45.69
C TYR A 612 12.13 -12.31 -44.18
N ALA A 613 12.51 -11.15 -43.64
CA ALA A 613 12.55 -10.88 -42.20
C ALA A 613 11.56 -9.78 -41.84
N THR A 614 10.96 -9.89 -40.65
CA THR A 614 9.97 -8.94 -40.12
C THR A 614 10.38 -8.46 -38.74
N PHE A 615 10.32 -7.14 -38.53
CA PHE A 615 10.48 -6.50 -37.24
C PHE A 615 9.17 -5.80 -36.88
N GLY A 616 8.46 -6.33 -35.89
CA GLY A 616 7.12 -5.89 -35.50
C GLY A 616 7.05 -5.31 -34.09
N TYR A 617 6.21 -4.31 -33.93
CA TYR A 617 5.87 -3.68 -32.66
C TYR A 617 4.36 -3.53 -32.54
N ASN A 618 3.79 -3.85 -31.38
CA ASN A 618 2.36 -3.65 -31.10
C ASN A 618 2.19 -2.94 -29.75
N HIS A 619 1.39 -1.88 -29.71
CA HIS A 619 1.03 -1.17 -28.49
C HIS A 619 -0.45 -1.33 -28.20
N LEU A 620 -0.80 -1.76 -26.98
CA LEU A 620 -2.15 -2.13 -26.60
C LEU A 620 -2.67 -1.30 -25.43
N ASN A 621 -3.96 -1.01 -25.46
CA ASN A 621 -4.73 -0.49 -24.33
C ASN A 621 -5.89 -1.44 -24.05
N PHE A 622 -5.90 -2.02 -22.85
CA PHE A 622 -6.92 -2.97 -22.40
C PHE A 622 -8.02 -2.25 -21.63
N SER A 623 -9.23 -2.79 -21.71
CA SER A 623 -10.38 -2.32 -20.96
C SER A 623 -11.32 -3.47 -20.59
N ASP A 624 -12.06 -3.28 -19.51
CA ASP A 624 -13.07 -4.21 -19.03
C ASP A 624 -14.38 -3.45 -18.80
N ARG A 625 -15.46 -3.86 -19.47
CA ARG A 625 -16.80 -3.24 -19.33
C ARG A 625 -17.28 -3.20 -17.89
N PHE A 626 -16.87 -4.16 -17.07
CA PHE A 626 -17.30 -4.30 -15.69
C PHE A 626 -16.16 -4.08 -14.69
N ARG A 627 -15.16 -3.27 -15.08
CA ARG A 627 -14.15 -2.79 -14.14
C ARG A 627 -14.82 -2.16 -12.92
N ALA A 628 -14.37 -2.60 -11.74
CA ALA A 628 -14.91 -2.17 -10.47
C ALA A 628 -13.82 -1.59 -9.56
N GLU A 629 -14.22 -0.57 -8.79
CA GLU A 629 -13.46 -0.02 -7.67
C GLU A 629 -14.39 0.05 -6.46
N ASN A 630 -13.88 -0.32 -5.29
CA ASN A 630 -14.64 -0.35 -4.03
C ASN A 630 -15.97 -1.13 -4.18
N GLY A 631 -15.90 -2.26 -4.90
CA GLY A 631 -17.04 -3.14 -5.14
C GLY A 631 -18.14 -2.56 -6.05
N ARG A 632 -17.88 -1.46 -6.76
CA ARG A 632 -18.84 -0.81 -7.66
C ARG A 632 -18.29 -0.66 -9.07
N ILE A 633 -19.14 -0.85 -10.08
CA ILE A 633 -18.77 -0.64 -11.48
C ILE A 633 -18.51 0.86 -11.71
N VAL A 634 -17.31 1.18 -12.20
CA VAL A 634 -16.90 2.58 -12.45
C VAL A 634 -17.00 2.94 -13.93
N THR A 635 -17.09 4.24 -14.23
CA THR A 635 -17.19 4.76 -15.61
C THR A 635 -15.90 4.53 -16.40
N ASP A 636 -14.75 4.68 -15.75
CA ASP A 636 -13.44 4.41 -16.34
C ASP A 636 -13.18 2.90 -16.46
N LYS A 637 -13.19 2.41 -17.71
CA LYS A 637 -13.02 1.00 -18.05
C LYS A 637 -11.56 0.59 -18.27
N HIS A 638 -10.60 1.49 -18.18
CA HIS A 638 -9.21 1.21 -18.50
C HIS A 638 -8.54 0.31 -17.44
N THR A 639 -8.00 -0.82 -17.89
CA THR A 639 -7.34 -1.82 -17.01
C THR A 639 -5.83 -1.86 -17.17
N GLY A 640 -5.27 -1.28 -18.23
CA GLY A 640 -3.82 -1.14 -18.38
C GLY A 640 -3.35 -1.16 -19.83
N LYS A 641 -2.04 -1.26 -20.00
CA LYS A 641 -1.35 -1.22 -21.29
C LYS A 641 -0.58 -2.51 -21.55
N GLY A 642 -0.41 -2.84 -22.82
CA GLY A 642 0.40 -3.97 -23.29
C GLY A 642 1.36 -3.53 -24.38
N LYS A 643 2.45 -4.29 -24.55
CA LYS A 643 3.38 -4.15 -25.66
C LYS A 643 3.82 -5.53 -26.16
N THR A 644 3.98 -5.67 -27.47
CA THR A 644 4.63 -6.83 -28.09
C THR A 644 5.74 -6.37 -29.01
N LYS A 645 6.90 -7.00 -28.90
CA LYS A 645 7.97 -6.94 -29.90
C LYS A 645 8.04 -8.29 -30.60
N ALA A 646 8.14 -8.29 -31.92
CA ALA A 646 8.17 -9.51 -32.73
C ALA A 646 9.35 -9.49 -33.70
N GLY A 647 10.08 -10.60 -33.78
CA GLY A 647 11.03 -10.89 -34.85
C GLY A 647 10.59 -12.15 -35.58
N LEU A 648 10.28 -12.04 -36.88
CA LEU A 648 9.75 -13.17 -37.67
C LEU A 648 10.60 -13.38 -38.92
N LEU A 649 10.73 -14.64 -39.35
CA LEU A 649 11.35 -15.07 -40.59
C LEU A 649 10.33 -15.83 -41.42
N GLY A 650 10.26 -15.53 -42.71
CA GLY A 650 9.35 -16.18 -43.64
C GLY A 650 10.02 -16.65 -44.93
N LEU A 651 9.42 -17.67 -45.52
CA LEU A 651 9.74 -18.26 -46.81
C LEU A 651 8.47 -18.22 -47.65
N TYR A 652 8.59 -17.85 -48.92
CA TYR A 652 7.47 -17.87 -49.85
C TYR A 652 7.84 -18.46 -51.20
N GLN A 653 6.82 -18.97 -51.88
CA GLN A 653 6.86 -19.33 -53.29
C GLN A 653 5.57 -18.84 -53.96
N SER A 654 5.73 -17.92 -54.90
CA SER A 654 4.64 -17.40 -55.73
C SER A 654 4.73 -18.01 -57.13
N ILE A 655 3.64 -18.57 -57.62
CA ILE A 655 3.54 -19.28 -58.91
C ILE A 655 2.54 -18.52 -59.78
N PHE A 656 2.94 -18.20 -61.01
CA PHE A 656 2.15 -17.45 -61.97
C PHE A 656 1.99 -18.26 -63.26
N TRP A 657 0.77 -18.37 -63.77
CA TRP A 657 0.45 -19.06 -65.02
C TRP A 657 0.15 -18.07 -66.15
N GLN A 658 0.35 -18.50 -67.40
CA GLN A 658 0.05 -17.70 -68.59
C GLN A 658 -1.39 -17.19 -68.70
N ASN A 659 -2.35 -17.88 -68.07
CA ASN A 659 -3.75 -17.45 -68.02
C ASN A 659 -4.03 -16.42 -66.91
N GLU A 660 -2.99 -15.76 -66.40
CA GLU A 660 -3.01 -14.77 -65.31
C GLU A 660 -3.66 -15.29 -64.02
N SER A 661 -3.56 -16.60 -63.78
CA SER A 661 -3.82 -17.18 -62.47
C SER A 661 -2.55 -17.15 -61.62
N TYR A 662 -2.70 -17.09 -60.30
CA TYR A 662 -1.58 -17.18 -59.37
C TYR A 662 -1.88 -18.06 -58.16
N LEU A 663 -0.81 -18.55 -57.54
CA LEU A 663 -0.81 -19.26 -56.27
C LEU A 663 0.36 -18.74 -55.44
N ASP A 664 0.08 -18.23 -54.26
CA ASP A 664 1.07 -17.78 -53.29
C ASP A 664 1.08 -18.72 -52.08
N LEU A 665 2.26 -19.24 -51.76
CA LEU A 665 2.48 -20.09 -50.59
C LEU A 665 3.47 -19.37 -49.66
N VAL A 666 3.11 -19.21 -48.39
CA VAL A 666 3.97 -18.55 -47.40
C VAL A 666 4.03 -19.38 -46.11
N GLY A 667 5.22 -19.59 -45.60
CA GLY A 667 5.47 -20.10 -44.24
C GLY A 667 6.23 -19.06 -43.42
N GLN A 668 5.85 -18.86 -42.16
CA GLN A 668 6.49 -17.89 -41.27
C GLN A 668 6.63 -18.44 -39.86
N VAL A 669 7.77 -18.20 -39.23
CA VAL A 669 8.02 -18.47 -37.81
C VAL A 669 8.57 -17.23 -37.12
N GLY A 670 8.34 -17.07 -35.82
CA GLY A 670 8.98 -15.97 -35.11
C GLY A 670 8.83 -15.98 -33.62
N TYR A 671 9.66 -15.15 -33.00
CA TYR A 671 9.76 -14.96 -31.56
C TYR A 671 9.02 -13.69 -31.14
N LEU A 672 8.33 -13.76 -30.01
CA LEU A 672 7.53 -12.69 -29.43
C LEU A 672 8.01 -12.38 -28.02
N GLN A 673 8.19 -11.10 -27.72
CA GLN A 673 8.39 -10.60 -26.36
C GLN A 673 7.23 -9.68 -25.99
N ASN A 674 6.45 -10.12 -25.01
CA ASN A 674 5.29 -9.42 -24.47
C ASN A 674 5.65 -8.70 -23.17
N GLU A 675 5.05 -7.53 -22.98
CA GLU A 675 5.16 -6.75 -21.76
C GLU A 675 3.77 -6.28 -21.33
N TYR A 676 3.45 -6.54 -20.07
CA TYR A 676 2.19 -6.22 -19.40
C TYR A 676 2.42 -5.08 -18.42
N ARG A 677 1.60 -4.02 -18.51
CA ARG A 677 1.58 -2.90 -17.57
C ARG A 677 0.15 -2.70 -17.09
N PRO A 678 -0.33 -3.49 -16.12
CA PRO A 678 -1.64 -3.28 -15.55
C PRO A 678 -1.70 -1.91 -14.87
N ARG A 679 -2.91 -1.33 -14.78
CA ARG A 679 -3.12 -0.06 -14.07
C ARG A 679 -2.73 -0.17 -12.59
N GLU A 680 -2.99 -1.34 -12.02
CA GLU A 680 -2.69 -1.69 -10.64
C GLU A 680 -1.79 -2.93 -10.66
N GLY A 681 -0.65 -2.87 -9.96
CA GLY A 681 0.33 -3.96 -9.92
C GLY A 681 1.62 -3.65 -10.66
N SER A 682 2.51 -4.64 -10.69
CA SER A 682 3.85 -4.50 -11.25
C SER A 682 3.88 -4.86 -12.74
N LYS A 683 4.87 -4.33 -13.45
CA LYS A 683 5.15 -4.73 -14.84
C LYS A 683 5.59 -6.20 -14.87
N VAL A 684 5.06 -6.96 -15.83
CA VAL A 684 5.44 -8.37 -16.09
C VAL A 684 5.83 -8.56 -17.55
N THR A 685 6.78 -9.44 -17.85
CA THR A 685 7.19 -9.78 -19.22
C THR A 685 7.00 -11.27 -19.50
N GLN A 686 6.74 -11.62 -20.76
CA GLN A 686 6.53 -12.99 -21.20
C GLN A 686 7.10 -13.19 -22.60
N GLU A 687 7.54 -14.40 -22.90
CA GLU A 687 8.08 -14.78 -24.21
C GLU A 687 7.16 -15.78 -24.91
N GLY A 688 7.22 -15.83 -26.23
CA GLY A 688 6.40 -16.72 -27.05
C GLY A 688 6.97 -17.00 -28.43
N MET A 689 6.39 -17.99 -29.10
CA MET A 689 6.74 -18.42 -30.45
C MET A 689 5.47 -18.52 -31.29
N SER A 690 5.53 -18.04 -32.54
CA SER A 690 4.45 -18.14 -33.51
C SER A 690 4.93 -18.88 -34.76
N ALA A 691 4.07 -19.73 -35.32
CA ALA A 691 4.26 -20.38 -36.62
C ALA A 691 2.99 -20.22 -37.46
N LEU A 692 3.11 -19.92 -38.74
CA LEU A 692 2.00 -19.61 -39.64
C LEU A 692 2.27 -20.16 -41.04
N VAL A 693 1.23 -20.67 -41.70
CA VAL A 693 1.23 -21.02 -43.11
C VAL A 693 0.03 -20.35 -43.80
N SER A 694 0.25 -19.77 -44.97
CA SER A 694 -0.78 -19.13 -45.80
C SER A 694 -0.72 -19.68 -47.22
N THR A 695 -1.91 -19.88 -47.80
CA THR A 695 -2.09 -20.12 -49.22
C THR A 695 -3.09 -19.11 -49.78
N GLU A 696 -2.72 -18.44 -50.87
CA GLU A 696 -3.57 -17.49 -51.58
C GLU A 696 -3.63 -17.84 -53.06
N THR A 697 -4.79 -17.69 -53.70
CA THR A 697 -4.92 -17.87 -55.14
C THR A 697 -5.90 -16.86 -55.72
N GLY A 698 -5.73 -16.53 -56.99
CA GLY A 698 -6.62 -15.65 -57.73
C GLY A 698 -6.41 -15.77 -59.23
N LYS A 699 -7.28 -15.12 -59.99
CA LYS A 699 -7.22 -15.12 -61.46
C LYS A 699 -7.73 -13.81 -62.02
N THR A 700 -6.97 -13.20 -62.93
CA THR A 700 -7.37 -11.97 -63.61
C THR A 700 -8.29 -12.24 -64.79
N PHE A 701 -9.33 -11.42 -64.92
CA PHE A 701 -10.24 -11.38 -66.07
C PHE A 701 -10.24 -9.96 -66.65
N HIS A 702 -9.79 -9.81 -67.90
CA HIS A 702 -9.78 -8.53 -68.60
C HIS A 702 -11.20 -8.14 -69.03
N LEU A 703 -11.62 -6.94 -68.64
CA LEU A 703 -12.89 -6.33 -69.06
C LEU A 703 -12.69 -5.51 -70.35
N ASN A 704 -11.54 -4.85 -70.47
CA ASN A 704 -11.03 -4.16 -71.65
C ASN A 704 -9.50 -4.02 -71.54
N GLU A 705 -8.87 -3.19 -72.38
CA GLU A 705 -7.41 -3.00 -72.40
C GLU A 705 -6.82 -2.49 -71.07
N ASN A 706 -7.57 -1.68 -70.32
CA ASN A 706 -7.06 -1.02 -69.11
C ASN A 706 -7.71 -1.56 -67.82
N TRP A 707 -8.90 -2.15 -67.90
CA TRP A 707 -9.66 -2.61 -66.74
C TRP A 707 -9.67 -4.13 -66.63
N SER A 708 -9.39 -4.65 -65.44
CA SER A 708 -9.52 -6.06 -65.13
C SER A 708 -10.16 -6.31 -63.77
N PHE A 709 -10.78 -7.48 -63.63
CA PHE A 709 -11.39 -7.95 -62.39
C PHE A 709 -10.69 -9.23 -61.94
N GLU A 710 -10.33 -9.31 -60.66
CA GLU A 710 -9.57 -10.43 -60.12
C GLU A 710 -10.25 -10.97 -58.84
N PRO A 711 -11.01 -12.08 -58.91
CA PRO A 711 -11.43 -12.82 -57.72
C PRO A 711 -10.23 -13.49 -57.05
N GLN A 712 -10.25 -13.53 -55.72
CA GLN A 712 -9.17 -14.01 -54.88
C GLN A 712 -9.71 -14.82 -53.69
N ALA A 713 -8.94 -15.80 -53.24
CA ALA A 713 -9.21 -16.58 -52.03
C ALA A 713 -7.92 -16.82 -51.24
N GLN A 714 -8.01 -16.86 -49.92
CA GLN A 714 -6.87 -17.11 -49.04
C GLN A 714 -7.27 -17.96 -47.83
N LEU A 715 -6.37 -18.84 -47.40
CA LEU A 715 -6.50 -19.59 -46.16
C LEU A 715 -5.19 -19.53 -45.38
N ILE A 716 -5.31 -19.23 -44.09
CA ILE A 716 -4.17 -19.04 -43.18
C ILE A 716 -4.37 -19.90 -41.94
N TYR A 717 -3.40 -20.77 -41.66
CA TYR A 717 -3.32 -21.54 -40.43
C TYR A 717 -2.20 -21.01 -39.55
N GLN A 718 -2.46 -20.82 -38.26
CA GLN A 718 -1.49 -20.30 -37.30
C GLN A 718 -1.48 -21.12 -36.01
N HIS A 719 -0.29 -21.31 -35.45
CA HIS A 719 -0.05 -21.83 -34.12
C HIS A 719 0.73 -20.80 -33.27
N LEU A 720 0.33 -20.61 -32.02
CA LEU A 720 0.99 -19.71 -31.07
C LEU A 720 1.22 -20.42 -29.74
N TYR A 721 2.47 -20.39 -29.28
CA TYR A 721 2.92 -20.83 -27.97
C TYR A 721 3.36 -19.61 -27.15
N LEU A 722 2.89 -19.52 -25.90
CA LEU A 722 3.32 -18.51 -24.94
C LEU A 722 3.81 -19.22 -23.68
N LYS A 723 4.93 -18.77 -23.10
CA LYS A 723 5.41 -19.31 -21.83
C LYS A 723 4.44 -18.95 -20.71
N ASP A 724 4.26 -19.86 -19.75
CA ASP A 724 3.54 -19.59 -18.51
C ASP A 724 4.21 -18.45 -17.72
N LEU A 725 3.42 -17.71 -16.95
CA LEU A 725 3.91 -16.59 -16.15
C LEU A 725 3.43 -16.69 -14.71
N TYR A 726 4.22 -16.10 -13.81
CA TYR A 726 3.92 -16.03 -12.39
C TYR A 726 3.93 -14.57 -11.96
N ASP A 727 2.81 -14.08 -11.43
CA ASP A 727 2.67 -12.71 -10.92
C ASP A 727 2.27 -12.76 -9.44
N LYS A 728 3.22 -12.38 -8.56
CA LYS A 728 3.11 -12.43 -7.09
C LYS A 728 2.76 -13.80 -6.51
N HIS A 729 1.46 -14.11 -6.41
CA HIS A 729 0.90 -15.37 -5.89
C HIS A 729 -0.01 -16.07 -6.90
N LEU A 730 -0.13 -15.53 -8.12
CA LEU A 730 -0.99 -16.05 -9.18
C LEU A 730 -0.15 -16.75 -10.25
N ASN A 731 -0.47 -18.02 -10.50
CA ASN A 731 0.08 -18.79 -11.62
C ASN A 731 -0.86 -18.65 -12.82
N ILE A 732 -0.32 -18.20 -13.96
CA ILE A 732 -1.05 -18.02 -15.21
C ILE A 732 -0.49 -19.00 -16.24
N ARG A 733 -1.33 -19.95 -16.65
CA ARG A 733 -0.98 -20.98 -17.63
C ARG A 733 -1.63 -20.74 -18.98
N TYR A 734 -0.82 -20.77 -20.03
CA TYR A 734 -1.25 -20.55 -21.41
C TYR A 734 -1.32 -21.87 -22.16
N HIS A 735 -2.51 -22.22 -22.65
CA HIS A 735 -2.65 -23.29 -23.63
C HIS A 735 -2.18 -22.82 -25.01
N ASN A 736 -1.53 -23.70 -25.78
CA ASN A 736 -1.18 -23.42 -27.16
C ASN A 736 -2.42 -23.03 -27.96
N GLN A 737 -2.34 -21.90 -28.65
CA GLN A 737 -3.42 -21.37 -29.47
C GLN A 737 -3.29 -21.85 -30.91
N THR A 738 -4.43 -22.04 -31.56
CA THR A 738 -4.54 -22.43 -32.96
C THR A 738 -5.59 -21.58 -33.64
N GLY A 739 -5.26 -21.01 -34.79
CA GLY A 739 -6.17 -20.17 -35.58
C GLY A 739 -6.26 -20.65 -37.03
N LEU A 740 -7.46 -20.52 -37.59
CA LEU A 740 -7.72 -20.74 -39.01
C LEU A 740 -8.53 -19.53 -39.52
N ARG A 741 -7.93 -18.77 -40.44
CA ARG A 741 -8.50 -17.55 -41.02
C ARG A 741 -8.63 -17.71 -42.52
N GLY A 742 -9.82 -17.42 -43.05
CA GLY A 742 -10.08 -17.41 -44.49
C GLY A 742 -10.39 -16.01 -45.01
N ARG A 743 -10.16 -15.82 -46.30
CA ARG A 743 -10.54 -14.63 -47.07
C ARG A 743 -11.19 -15.05 -48.36
N LEU A 744 -12.28 -14.38 -48.71
CA LEU A 744 -12.77 -14.29 -50.09
C LEU A 744 -12.74 -12.82 -50.48
N GLY A 745 -12.17 -12.50 -51.64
CA GLY A 745 -12.02 -11.12 -52.06
C GLY A 745 -12.06 -10.94 -53.56
N SER A 746 -12.08 -9.69 -53.97
CA SER A 746 -11.97 -9.29 -55.37
C SER A 746 -11.22 -7.97 -55.49
N ALA A 747 -10.51 -7.80 -56.61
CA ALA A 747 -9.87 -6.55 -56.99
C ALA A 747 -10.41 -6.07 -58.34
N LEU A 748 -10.80 -4.81 -58.42
CA LEU A 748 -11.03 -4.11 -59.69
C LEU A 748 -9.79 -3.27 -59.98
N ASN A 749 -9.06 -3.66 -61.02
CA ASN A 749 -7.78 -3.08 -61.40
C ASN A 749 -7.95 -2.15 -62.59
N PHE A 750 -7.31 -0.99 -62.53
CA PHE A 750 -7.04 -0.12 -63.65
C PHE A 750 -5.52 -0.09 -63.88
N ARG A 751 -5.09 -0.48 -65.09
CA ARG A 751 -3.68 -0.56 -65.46
C ARG A 751 -3.40 0.33 -66.66
N ASP A 752 -2.32 1.09 -66.55
CA ASP A 752 -1.70 1.84 -67.63
C ASP A 752 -0.20 1.44 -67.71
N SER A 753 0.54 2.01 -68.67
CA SER A 753 1.94 1.69 -68.95
C SER A 753 2.84 1.83 -67.71
N ALA A 754 2.61 2.84 -66.86
CA ALA A 754 3.43 3.13 -65.68
C ALA A 754 2.74 2.86 -64.33
N TYR A 755 1.41 2.74 -64.29
CA TYR A 755 0.64 2.71 -63.04
C TYR A 755 -0.36 1.56 -62.97
N LEU A 756 -0.57 1.04 -61.76
CA LEU A 756 -1.65 0.12 -61.40
C LEU A 756 -2.41 0.69 -60.21
N LEU A 757 -3.72 0.88 -60.37
CA LEU A 757 -4.65 1.23 -59.31
C LEU A 757 -5.63 0.07 -59.10
N ALA A 758 -5.86 -0.33 -57.85
CA ALA A 758 -6.77 -1.41 -57.51
C ALA A 758 -7.72 -1.00 -56.39
N LEU A 759 -9.02 -1.20 -56.61
CA LEU A 759 -10.04 -1.18 -55.56
C LEU A 759 -10.30 -2.62 -55.12
N THR A 760 -10.07 -2.91 -53.84
CA THR A 760 -10.20 -4.25 -53.28
C THR A 760 -11.36 -4.32 -52.28
N THR A 761 -12.08 -5.43 -52.33
CA THR A 761 -13.18 -5.75 -51.39
C THR A 761 -13.01 -7.18 -50.91
N ASN A 762 -12.89 -7.37 -49.60
CA ASN A 762 -12.57 -8.64 -48.97
C ASN A 762 -13.57 -8.94 -47.84
N VAL A 763 -13.96 -10.20 -47.71
CA VAL A 763 -14.63 -10.74 -46.53
C VAL A 763 -13.67 -11.69 -45.85
N TRP A 764 -13.32 -11.38 -44.61
CA TRP A 764 -12.47 -12.20 -43.77
C TRP A 764 -13.30 -12.97 -42.75
N HIS A 765 -12.88 -14.21 -42.43
CA HIS A 765 -13.55 -15.06 -41.46
C HIS A 765 -12.58 -15.86 -40.59
N ASP A 766 -12.76 -15.81 -39.27
CA ASP A 766 -12.07 -16.66 -38.30
C ASP A 766 -12.92 -17.89 -37.94
N PHE A 767 -12.45 -19.08 -38.32
CA PHE A 767 -13.19 -20.33 -38.14
C PHE A 767 -13.08 -20.87 -36.70
N LEU A 768 -11.90 -20.74 -36.08
CA LEU A 768 -11.62 -21.29 -34.75
C LEU A 768 -11.81 -20.26 -33.64
N ASN A 769 -12.09 -20.75 -32.42
CA ASN A 769 -12.11 -19.94 -31.20
C ASN A 769 -10.77 -20.06 -30.48
N ASN A 770 -10.37 -18.99 -29.79
CA ASN A 770 -9.22 -19.04 -28.89
C ASN A 770 -9.48 -20.01 -27.72
N ARG A 771 -8.41 -20.67 -27.28
CA ARG A 771 -8.42 -21.50 -26.07
C ARG A 771 -8.36 -20.63 -24.82
N ALA A 772 -8.86 -21.16 -23.72
CA ALA A 772 -8.88 -20.44 -22.46
C ALA A 772 -7.48 -20.23 -21.88
N VAL A 773 -7.29 -19.12 -21.16
CA VAL A 773 -6.13 -18.84 -20.32
C VAL A 773 -6.48 -19.23 -18.89
N LYS A 774 -5.64 -20.03 -18.24
CA LYS A 774 -5.88 -20.48 -16.87
C LYS A 774 -5.21 -19.50 -15.90
N ILE A 775 -5.98 -18.87 -15.03
CA ILE A 775 -5.47 -17.97 -13.98
C ILE A 775 -5.82 -18.61 -12.64
N GLY A 776 -4.79 -18.99 -11.87
CA GLY A 776 -4.97 -19.85 -10.69
C GLY A 776 -5.59 -21.19 -11.08
N ASN A 777 -6.78 -21.47 -10.55
CA ASN A 777 -7.52 -22.71 -10.79
C ASN A 777 -8.66 -22.60 -11.81
N ARG A 778 -8.86 -21.44 -12.44
CA ARG A 778 -9.99 -21.18 -13.36
C ARG A 778 -9.55 -20.85 -14.77
N ASP A 779 -10.38 -21.27 -15.73
CA ASP A 779 -10.20 -21.02 -17.16
C ASP A 779 -11.02 -19.81 -17.62
N TYR A 780 -10.36 -18.86 -18.29
CA TYR A 780 -10.96 -17.64 -18.79
C TYR A 780 -10.88 -17.57 -20.31
N ARG A 781 -11.99 -17.20 -20.96
CA ARG A 781 -12.09 -17.03 -22.41
C ARG A 781 -12.80 -15.72 -22.75
N GLU A 782 -12.36 -15.07 -23.82
CA GLU A 782 -13.06 -13.96 -24.47
C GLU A 782 -13.23 -14.29 -25.96
N SER A 783 -14.33 -13.81 -26.56
CA SER A 783 -14.63 -14.02 -27.99
C SER A 783 -14.86 -12.69 -28.70
N TYR A 784 -14.37 -12.57 -29.94
CA TYR A 784 -14.46 -11.35 -30.74
C TYR A 784 -15.27 -11.56 -32.03
N ALA A 785 -15.48 -10.48 -32.77
CA ALA A 785 -16.12 -10.53 -34.08
C ALA A 785 -15.33 -11.43 -35.05
N LYS A 786 -15.98 -12.49 -35.54
CA LYS A 786 -15.36 -13.48 -36.42
C LYS A 786 -15.38 -13.14 -37.90
N THR A 787 -16.22 -12.19 -38.33
CA THR A 787 -16.43 -11.90 -39.75
C THR A 787 -16.51 -10.40 -39.96
N TRP A 788 -15.69 -9.91 -40.89
CA TRP A 788 -15.61 -8.48 -41.19
C TRP A 788 -15.37 -8.27 -42.67
N LEU A 789 -15.84 -7.12 -43.14
CA LEU A 789 -15.58 -6.57 -44.46
C LEU A 789 -14.29 -5.74 -44.38
N ASP A 790 -13.46 -5.83 -45.42
CA ASP A 790 -12.24 -5.05 -45.62
C ASP A 790 -12.30 -4.44 -47.03
N ILE A 791 -12.28 -3.12 -47.10
CA ILE A 791 -12.25 -2.36 -48.35
C ILE A 791 -10.95 -1.59 -48.40
N GLY A 792 -10.25 -1.63 -49.54
CA GLY A 792 -8.99 -0.92 -49.67
C GLY A 792 -8.69 -0.41 -51.07
N LEU A 793 -7.81 0.59 -51.12
CA LEU A 793 -7.23 1.13 -52.33
C LEU A 793 -5.74 0.78 -52.35
N GLN A 794 -5.27 0.33 -53.50
CA GLN A 794 -3.88 -0.02 -53.73
C GLN A 794 -3.35 0.67 -54.98
N PHE A 795 -2.14 1.20 -54.88
CA PHE A 795 -1.46 1.90 -55.95
C PHE A 795 -0.06 1.34 -56.12
N GLN A 796 0.35 1.12 -57.37
CA GLN A 796 1.72 0.80 -57.74
C GLN A 796 2.17 1.69 -58.89
N TRP A 797 3.40 2.18 -58.79
CA TRP A 797 4.10 2.95 -59.81
C TRP A 797 5.40 2.25 -60.19
N ASN A 798 5.56 1.94 -61.47
CA ASN A 798 6.80 1.43 -62.03
C ASN A 798 7.66 2.62 -62.46
N ALA A 799 8.63 3.00 -61.63
CA ALA A 799 9.51 4.14 -61.91
C ALA A 799 10.50 3.82 -63.04
N THR A 800 10.97 2.57 -63.10
CA THR A 800 11.76 1.99 -64.19
C THR A 800 11.30 0.54 -64.42
N ASN A 801 11.91 -0.17 -65.38
CA ASN A 801 11.64 -1.60 -65.58
C ASN A 801 12.04 -2.45 -64.36
N ASN A 802 12.99 -1.95 -63.56
CA ASN A 802 13.62 -2.68 -62.47
C ASN A 802 13.18 -2.16 -61.09
N LEU A 803 12.59 -0.96 -61.00
CA LEU A 803 12.21 -0.30 -59.75
C LEU A 803 10.72 0.03 -59.72
N SER A 804 10.03 -0.47 -58.70
CA SER A 804 8.62 -0.13 -58.46
C SER A 804 8.35 0.27 -57.00
N PHE A 805 7.44 1.21 -56.83
CA PHE A 805 6.92 1.66 -55.54
C PHE A 805 5.45 1.30 -55.45
N TYR A 806 4.98 0.97 -54.26
CA TYR A 806 3.56 0.71 -54.05
C TYR A 806 3.10 1.18 -52.67
N ALA A 807 1.82 1.51 -52.57
CA ALA A 807 1.16 1.90 -51.34
C ALA A 807 -0.26 1.35 -51.30
N HIS A 808 -0.78 1.12 -50.09
CA HIS A 808 -2.16 0.66 -49.89
C HIS A 808 -2.77 1.25 -48.63
N THR A 809 -4.08 1.45 -48.66
CA THR A 809 -4.88 1.82 -47.49
C THR A 809 -6.13 0.96 -47.42
N HIS A 810 -6.48 0.51 -46.21
CA HIS A 810 -7.59 -0.40 -45.97
C HIS A 810 -8.39 0.00 -44.73
N ILE A 811 -9.71 -0.19 -44.81
CA ILE A 811 -10.65 -0.01 -43.71
C ILE A 811 -11.39 -1.32 -43.45
N GLU A 812 -11.47 -1.74 -42.19
CA GLU A 812 -12.19 -2.95 -41.79
C GLU A 812 -13.40 -2.61 -40.92
N HIS A 813 -14.53 -3.30 -41.16
CA HIS A 813 -15.73 -3.21 -40.31
C HIS A 813 -16.39 -4.59 -40.13
N SER A 814 -16.72 -4.95 -38.90
CA SER A 814 -17.47 -6.17 -38.57
C SER A 814 -18.86 -6.22 -39.21
N LEU A 815 -19.27 -7.38 -39.71
CA LEU A 815 -20.61 -7.58 -40.31
C LEU A 815 -21.72 -7.94 -39.29
N LYS A 816 -21.36 -8.21 -38.03
CA LYS A 816 -22.28 -8.58 -36.95
C LYS A 816 -22.24 -7.54 -35.82
N LYS A 817 -23.11 -7.70 -34.80
CA LYS A 817 -23.24 -6.80 -33.63
C LYS A 817 -21.93 -6.56 -32.83
N LEU A 818 -20.94 -7.44 -32.91
CA LEU A 818 -19.66 -7.26 -32.20
C LEU A 818 -18.76 -6.31 -32.97
N THR A 819 -18.24 -5.28 -32.31
CA THR A 819 -17.41 -4.24 -32.93
C THR A 819 -16.02 -4.77 -33.29
N ARG A 820 -15.67 -4.70 -34.58
CA ARG A 820 -14.29 -4.69 -35.10
C ARG A 820 -14.14 -3.52 -36.06
N GLN A 821 -13.16 -2.66 -35.81
CA GLN A 821 -12.84 -1.52 -36.67
C GLN A 821 -11.33 -1.42 -36.85
N SER A 822 -10.86 -1.30 -38.08
CA SER A 822 -9.43 -1.17 -38.36
C SER A 822 -9.15 -0.15 -39.46
N TYR A 823 -7.99 0.51 -39.35
CA TYR A 823 -7.39 1.34 -40.40
C TYR A 823 -5.96 0.86 -40.61
N GLN A 824 -5.60 0.54 -41.85
CA GLN A 824 -4.27 0.07 -42.22
C GLN A 824 -3.71 0.96 -43.34
N LEU A 825 -2.44 1.32 -43.21
CA LEU A 825 -1.65 2.03 -44.21
C LEU A 825 -0.33 1.28 -44.39
N GLY A 826 0.06 1.04 -45.64
CA GLY A 826 1.36 0.45 -45.94
C GLY A 826 1.96 0.99 -47.22
N ALA A 827 3.29 0.96 -47.27
CA ALA A 827 4.07 1.35 -48.44
C ALA A 827 5.28 0.43 -48.59
N GLY A 828 5.70 0.21 -49.82
CA GLY A 828 6.86 -0.62 -50.12
C GLY A 828 7.53 -0.29 -51.44
N VAL A 829 8.69 -0.89 -51.62
CA VAL A 829 9.57 -0.75 -52.78
C VAL A 829 10.06 -2.12 -53.20
N GLN A 830 10.24 -2.30 -54.50
CA GLN A 830 10.79 -3.50 -55.11
C GLN A 830 11.82 -3.13 -56.15
N TYR A 831 12.96 -3.82 -56.12
CA TYR A 831 14.04 -3.67 -57.06
C TYR A 831 14.46 -5.04 -57.59
N ALA A 832 14.56 -5.21 -58.90
CA ALA A 832 14.94 -6.47 -59.53
C ALA A 832 16.12 -6.28 -60.51
N TRP A 833 17.07 -7.22 -60.56
CA TRP A 833 18.27 -7.09 -61.38
C TRP A 833 18.80 -8.43 -61.91
#